data_AF-A0A6G0UJR7-F1
#
_entry.id   AF-A0A6G0UJR7-F1
#
_cell.length_a   1.000
_cell.length_b   1.000
_cell.length_c   1.000
_cell.angle_alpha   90.00
_cell.angle_beta   90.00
_cell.angle_gamma   90.00
#
_symmetry.space_group_name_H-M   'P 1'
#
loop_
_entity.id
_entity.type
_entity.pdbx_description
1 polymer ?
#
loop_
_entity_poly.entity_id
_entity_poly.type
_entity_poly.pdbx_seq_one_letter_code
_entity_poly.pdbx_strand_id
1 'polypeptide(L)'
;MSGEERTALNWFRDNHYKNLEKLAAEELSSVKYHSIISELCTKKLEEFLDKNPSANVTAEDLIDAVAAEARRMVPNEVKQKLIDETVKHLNDYFDKLGPRRFEQATSLDRLLYTQLKEYPVDSKKFLAINRWRSYLASFTPDQLQKLPLVKSPEVSTLVKAVLEASRPQEKQEVKQKMTPKEAETVQVEGEVDLPQQLLNLLDKESEFDSIQLATKLNIAHQKVIGAVKSLLTHEGLIDTSDVVVKDFELSKEGKEITATGSHEFNVFQAVGKDGIDQAGLKIPNAKVGMSKAMANGWVALEKSEKGNRLVRKVAEVKDDVQHDLKLVLEGKVNQVSADSIQQLKKRKLISETTTKGLKVKKGPNFKTTLEKPELDLTAEMLSSGTWQTKTFKKYNFDALGVLPASGHFHPLLKVRSEFRQIFLEMGFSEMPTNRYVESSFWNFDALFQPQQHPARDAHDTFFISDPAISTKFPEDYLQKVKDVHSKGGYGSIGYEYDWKVEEAQKNVLRTHTTAVSARQLHLLAQNEFKPAKMFSIDRVFRNETLDATHLAEFHQVEGVVAERNLSLGHVIGLFTEFFRKCGIENLRFKPTYNPYTEPSMEIFAYHEGFKKWVEIGNSGLFRPEMLLPMGLPPDVNVAGFGLSLERPTMIRYGISNIRELFGPKVNLEMIYKNPICRLDKE
;
A
#
# COMPACT_ATOMS: atom_id res chain seq x y z
N MET A 1 -44.04 13.47 -23.26
CA MET A 1 -43.98 12.00 -23.22
C MET A 1 -45.28 11.45 -23.73
N SER A 2 -45.24 10.63 -24.78
CA SER A 2 -46.42 9.97 -25.33
C SER A 2 -46.96 8.94 -24.32
N GLY A 3 -48.24 8.56 -24.46
CA GLY A 3 -48.86 7.55 -23.58
C GLY A 3 -48.14 6.19 -23.61
N GLU A 4 -47.45 5.89 -24.71
CA GLU A 4 -46.67 4.67 -24.89
C GLU A 4 -45.35 4.70 -24.11
N GLU A 5 -44.66 5.84 -24.06
CA GLU A 5 -43.43 6.01 -23.27
C GLU A 5 -43.70 5.85 -21.77
N ARG A 6 -44.86 6.31 -21.29
CA ARG A 6 -45.25 6.20 -19.88
C ARG A 6 -45.68 4.78 -19.49
N THR A 7 -46.25 4.03 -20.44
CA THR A 7 -46.62 2.62 -20.26
C THR A 7 -45.38 1.72 -20.28
N ALA A 8 -44.40 2.02 -21.14
CA ALA A 8 -43.11 1.34 -21.17
C ALA A 8 -42.29 1.59 -19.90
N LEU A 9 -42.30 2.82 -19.37
CA LEU A 9 -41.60 3.13 -18.11
C LEU A 9 -42.23 2.44 -16.90
N ASN A 10 -43.56 2.39 -16.83
CA ASN A 10 -44.26 1.71 -15.72
C ASN A 10 -44.09 0.19 -15.79
N TRP A 11 -44.11 -0.40 -16.99
CA TRP A 11 -43.81 -1.82 -17.18
C TRP A 11 -42.36 -2.16 -16.79
N PHE A 12 -41.40 -1.27 -17.09
CA PHE A 12 -39.98 -1.45 -16.74
C PHE A 12 -39.75 -1.33 -15.22
N ARG A 13 -40.43 -0.38 -14.57
CA ARG A 13 -40.36 -0.18 -13.12
C ARG A 13 -40.97 -1.35 -12.36
N ASP A 14 -42.08 -1.90 -12.84
CA ASP A 14 -42.83 -2.93 -12.11
C ASP A 14 -42.24 -4.35 -12.32
N ASN A 15 -41.50 -4.60 -13.41
CA ASN A 15 -40.94 -5.93 -13.72
C ASN A 15 -39.44 -6.12 -13.43
N HIS A 16 -38.64 -5.05 -13.30
CA HIS A 16 -37.18 -5.19 -13.15
C HIS A 16 -36.59 -4.64 -11.85
N TYR A 17 -37.34 -3.88 -11.04
CA TYR A 17 -36.84 -3.43 -9.73
C TYR A 17 -36.80 -4.58 -8.70
N LYS A 18 -37.71 -5.57 -8.79
CA LYS A 18 -37.73 -6.73 -7.88
C LYS A 18 -36.66 -7.79 -8.15
N ASN A 19 -36.03 -7.78 -9.32
CA ASN A 19 -34.97 -8.73 -9.66
C ASN A 19 -33.55 -8.24 -9.32
N LEU A 20 -33.36 -6.94 -9.08
CA LEU A 20 -32.07 -6.38 -8.66
C LEU A 20 -31.81 -6.60 -7.16
N GLU A 21 -32.84 -6.58 -6.32
CA GLU A 21 -32.71 -6.98 -4.90
C GLU A 21 -32.50 -8.49 -4.74
N LYS A 22 -32.96 -9.30 -5.70
CA LYS A 22 -32.80 -10.77 -5.66
C LYS A 22 -31.47 -11.26 -6.23
N LEU A 23 -30.79 -10.46 -7.05
CA LEU A 23 -29.48 -10.78 -7.64
C LEU A 23 -28.30 -10.22 -6.84
N ALA A 24 -28.54 -9.42 -5.81
CA ALA A 24 -27.53 -8.98 -4.85
C ALA A 24 -27.23 -10.02 -3.75
N ALA A 25 -27.85 -11.21 -3.81
CA ALA A 25 -27.77 -12.24 -2.76
C ALA A 25 -27.04 -13.55 -3.15
N GLU A 26 -26.41 -13.64 -4.33
CA GLU A 26 -25.61 -14.83 -4.70
C GLU A 26 -24.29 -14.42 -5.35
N GLU A 27 -23.16 -14.83 -4.75
CA GLU A 27 -21.82 -14.67 -5.30
C GLU A 27 -21.68 -15.37 -6.66
N LEU A 28 -21.24 -14.65 -7.69
CA LEU A 28 -20.59 -15.26 -8.87
C LEU A 28 -19.58 -14.29 -9.51
N SER A 29 -18.40 -14.84 -9.77
CA SER A 29 -17.18 -14.22 -10.34
C SER A 29 -17.34 -13.04 -11.31
N SER A 30 -16.40 -12.09 -11.23
CA SER A 30 -16.29 -10.85 -12.02
C SER A 30 -16.20 -11.00 -13.55
N VAL A 31 -16.20 -12.23 -14.07
CA VAL A 31 -16.31 -12.52 -15.51
C VAL A 31 -17.76 -12.40 -16.00
N LYS A 32 -18.76 -12.67 -15.14
CA LYS A 32 -20.18 -12.57 -15.55
C LYS A 32 -20.75 -11.15 -15.55
N TYR A 33 -20.25 -10.24 -14.71
CA TYR A 33 -20.75 -8.86 -14.67
C TYR A 33 -20.50 -8.11 -15.99
N HIS A 34 -19.34 -8.33 -16.61
CA HIS A 34 -18.99 -7.71 -17.90
C HIS A 34 -19.74 -8.35 -19.08
N SER A 35 -19.95 -9.67 -19.05
CA SER A 35 -20.78 -10.37 -20.04
C SER A 35 -22.23 -9.88 -19.99
N ILE A 36 -22.82 -9.78 -18.79
CA ILE A 36 -24.23 -9.44 -18.60
C ILE A 36 -24.52 -7.98 -18.95
N ILE A 37 -23.63 -7.05 -18.60
CA ILE A 37 -23.79 -5.63 -19.01
C ILE A 37 -23.66 -5.49 -20.53
N SER A 38 -22.68 -6.16 -21.14
CA SER A 38 -22.53 -6.15 -22.60
C SER A 38 -23.76 -6.75 -23.29
N GLU A 39 -24.28 -7.87 -22.79
CA GLU A 39 -25.43 -8.58 -23.35
C GLU A 39 -26.74 -7.79 -23.15
N LEU A 40 -26.92 -7.11 -22.01
CA LEU A 40 -28.05 -6.19 -21.77
C LEU A 40 -28.00 -4.96 -22.70
N CYS A 41 -26.82 -4.38 -22.89
CA CYS A 41 -26.61 -3.26 -23.81
C CYS A 41 -26.89 -3.67 -25.25
N THR A 42 -26.42 -4.85 -25.68
CA THR A 42 -26.67 -5.40 -27.02
C THR A 42 -28.16 -5.69 -27.25
N LYS A 43 -28.84 -6.32 -26.28
CA LYS A 43 -30.26 -6.68 -26.41
C LYS A 43 -31.18 -5.44 -26.44
N LYS A 44 -30.81 -4.38 -25.71
CA LYS A 44 -31.49 -3.07 -25.76
C LYS A 44 -31.24 -2.33 -27.08
N LEU A 45 -30.04 -2.50 -27.65
CA LEU A 45 -29.70 -2.01 -28.98
C LEU A 45 -30.59 -2.64 -30.05
N GLU A 46 -30.72 -3.96 -29.99
CA GLU A 46 -31.54 -4.75 -30.92
C GLU A 46 -33.02 -4.36 -30.81
N GLU A 47 -33.56 -4.21 -29.58
CA GLU A 47 -34.94 -3.73 -29.38
C GLU A 47 -35.17 -2.28 -29.87
N PHE A 48 -34.16 -1.41 -29.80
CA PHE A 48 -34.24 -0.03 -30.26
C PHE A 48 -34.23 0.07 -31.78
N LEU A 49 -33.42 -0.77 -32.43
CA LEU A 49 -33.32 -0.89 -33.89
C LEU A 49 -34.57 -1.55 -34.48
N ASP A 50 -35.14 -2.57 -33.83
CA ASP A 50 -36.39 -3.23 -34.26
C ASP A 50 -37.61 -2.29 -34.19
N LYS A 51 -37.63 -1.36 -33.22
CA LYS A 51 -38.71 -0.38 -33.07
C LYS A 51 -38.58 0.83 -33.99
N ASN A 52 -37.40 1.07 -34.56
CA ASN A 52 -37.13 2.20 -35.46
C ASN A 52 -36.47 1.73 -36.77
N PRO A 53 -37.11 0.85 -37.55
CA PRO A 53 -36.49 0.16 -38.69
C PRO A 53 -36.13 1.08 -39.87
N SER A 54 -36.54 2.35 -39.84
CA SER A 54 -36.31 3.34 -40.89
C SER A 54 -35.56 4.61 -40.42
N ALA A 55 -34.99 4.59 -39.21
CA ALA A 55 -34.11 5.67 -38.76
C ALA A 55 -32.68 5.43 -39.27
N ASN A 56 -32.15 6.39 -40.05
CA ASN A 56 -30.71 6.47 -40.33
C ASN A 56 -29.99 6.87 -39.03
N VAL A 57 -29.78 5.91 -38.14
CA VAL A 57 -29.01 6.10 -36.91
C VAL A 57 -27.54 5.89 -37.25
N THR A 58 -26.71 6.91 -36.99
CA THR A 58 -25.26 6.81 -37.22
C THR A 58 -24.57 6.16 -36.02
N ALA A 59 -23.38 5.61 -36.22
CA ALA A 59 -22.59 5.03 -35.12
C ALA A 59 -22.29 6.05 -34.01
N GLU A 60 -22.23 7.35 -34.34
CA GLU A 60 -22.03 8.44 -33.37
C GLU A 60 -23.25 8.66 -32.47
N ASP A 61 -24.48 8.61 -33.00
CA ASP A 61 -25.71 8.74 -32.19
C ASP A 61 -25.85 7.61 -31.16
N LEU A 62 -25.38 6.43 -31.54
CA LEU A 62 -25.39 5.19 -30.75
C LEU A 62 -24.30 5.21 -29.66
N ILE A 63 -23.11 5.70 -29.99
CA ILE A 63 -22.00 5.89 -29.05
C ILE A 63 -22.33 7.01 -28.05
N ASP A 64 -22.98 8.09 -28.48
CA ASP A 64 -23.35 9.18 -27.59
C ASP A 64 -24.47 8.80 -26.62
N ALA A 65 -25.44 7.99 -27.03
CA ALA A 65 -26.48 7.47 -26.12
C ALA A 65 -25.89 6.55 -25.03
N VAL A 66 -24.97 5.65 -25.42
CA VAL A 66 -24.29 4.73 -24.48
C VAL A 66 -23.29 5.48 -23.59
N ALA A 67 -22.56 6.45 -24.15
CA ALA A 67 -21.60 7.26 -23.42
C ALA A 67 -22.28 8.28 -22.49
N ALA A 68 -23.47 8.78 -22.81
CA ALA A 68 -24.24 9.66 -21.94
C ALA A 68 -24.73 8.93 -20.68
N GLU A 69 -25.18 7.68 -20.83
CA GLU A 69 -25.64 6.86 -19.71
C GLU A 69 -24.47 6.38 -18.83
N ALA A 70 -23.34 6.02 -19.45
CA ALA A 70 -22.10 5.69 -18.72
C ALA A 70 -21.50 6.92 -17.99
N ARG A 71 -21.54 8.12 -18.59
CA ARG A 71 -21.10 9.38 -17.97
C ARG A 71 -21.99 9.80 -16.79
N ARG A 72 -23.26 9.39 -16.79
CA ARG A 72 -24.20 9.65 -15.70
C ARG A 72 -23.93 8.78 -14.45
N MET A 73 -23.14 7.70 -14.59
CA MET A 73 -22.93 6.70 -13.53
C MET A 73 -21.58 6.79 -12.77
N VAL A 74 -20.53 7.49 -13.24
CA VAL A 74 -19.21 7.49 -12.54
C VAL A 74 -18.38 8.79 -12.69
N PRO A 75 -17.77 9.36 -11.62
CA PRO A 75 -16.91 10.57 -11.67
C PRO A 75 -15.43 10.36 -12.10
N ASN A 76 -14.77 11.46 -12.50
CA ASN A 76 -13.44 11.57 -13.15
C ASN A 76 -12.21 10.99 -12.41
N GLU A 77 -12.30 10.61 -11.14
CA GLU A 77 -11.16 10.13 -10.35
C GLU A 77 -10.79 8.65 -10.62
N VAL A 78 -11.57 7.94 -11.44
CA VAL A 78 -11.39 6.49 -11.69
C VAL A 78 -10.52 6.19 -12.93
N LYS A 79 -10.10 7.20 -13.70
CA LYS A 79 -9.26 7.00 -14.91
C LYS A 79 -7.93 6.30 -14.62
N GLN A 80 -7.27 6.63 -13.50
CA GLN A 80 -6.00 6.01 -13.12
C GLN A 80 -6.21 4.57 -12.63
N LYS A 81 -7.31 4.32 -11.91
CA LYS A 81 -7.68 2.98 -11.42
C LYS A 81 -7.95 1.99 -12.56
N LEU A 82 -8.59 2.47 -13.64
CA LEU A 82 -8.86 1.65 -14.82
C LEU A 82 -7.56 1.27 -15.55
N ILE A 83 -6.58 2.18 -15.61
CA ILE A 83 -5.25 1.93 -16.19
C ILE A 83 -4.48 0.93 -15.32
N ASP A 84 -4.49 1.10 -14.00
CA ASP A 84 -3.80 0.23 -13.06
C ASP A 84 -4.41 -1.19 -13.03
N GLU A 85 -5.74 -1.30 -13.14
CA GLU A 85 -6.43 -2.59 -13.27
C GLU A 85 -6.15 -3.28 -14.61
N THR A 86 -6.05 -2.52 -15.70
CA THR A 86 -5.69 -3.06 -17.03
C THR A 86 -4.25 -3.62 -17.03
N VAL A 87 -3.31 -2.89 -16.41
CA VAL A 87 -1.91 -3.35 -16.24
C VAL A 87 -1.82 -4.60 -15.37
N LYS A 88 -2.60 -4.65 -14.29
CA LYS A 88 -2.69 -5.83 -13.40
C LYS A 88 -3.28 -7.04 -14.13
N HIS A 89 -4.29 -6.83 -14.97
CA HIS A 89 -4.94 -7.90 -15.75
C HIS A 89 -4.00 -8.50 -16.80
N LEU A 90 -3.17 -7.68 -17.44
CA LEU A 90 -2.14 -8.15 -18.36
C LEU A 90 -1.08 -8.97 -17.63
N ASN A 91 -0.61 -8.52 -16.46
CA ASN A 91 0.35 -9.30 -15.65
C ASN A 91 -0.22 -10.66 -15.21
N ASP A 92 -1.47 -10.72 -14.75
CA ASP A 92 -2.15 -11.98 -14.36
C ASP A 92 -2.38 -12.92 -15.55
N TYR A 93 -2.64 -12.37 -16.76
CA TYR A 93 -2.77 -13.16 -17.98
C TYR A 93 -1.42 -13.82 -18.36
N PHE A 94 -0.30 -13.11 -18.21
CA PHE A 94 1.03 -13.63 -18.51
C PHE A 94 1.58 -14.60 -17.45
N ASP A 95 1.25 -14.40 -16.18
CA ASP A 95 1.65 -15.33 -15.10
C ASP A 95 0.86 -16.64 -15.17
N LYS A 96 -0.37 -16.63 -15.68
CA LYS A 96 -1.19 -17.85 -15.91
C LYS A 96 -0.74 -18.71 -17.09
N LEU A 97 0.07 -18.19 -18.02
CA LEU A 97 0.51 -18.96 -19.17
C LEU A 97 1.58 -20.02 -18.81
N GLY A 98 2.40 -19.78 -17.79
CA GLY A 98 3.40 -20.73 -17.29
C GLY A 98 4.32 -21.32 -18.37
N PRO A 99 5.21 -22.26 -18.03
CA PRO A 99 6.13 -22.86 -19.00
C PRO A 99 5.49 -23.83 -20.02
N ARG A 100 4.16 -23.91 -20.13
CA ARG A 100 3.45 -24.98 -20.87
C ARG A 100 2.78 -24.58 -22.19
N ARG A 101 2.99 -23.39 -22.73
CA ARG A 101 2.50 -23.04 -24.09
C ARG A 101 3.49 -22.14 -24.84
N PHE A 102 4.56 -22.73 -25.36
CA PHE A 102 5.56 -22.03 -26.19
C PHE A 102 5.50 -22.40 -27.68
N GLU A 103 4.43 -23.07 -28.15
CA GLU A 103 4.46 -23.69 -29.49
C GLU A 103 3.65 -22.99 -30.59
N GLN A 104 2.85 -21.95 -30.30
CA GLN A 104 2.03 -21.30 -31.34
C GLN A 104 2.03 -19.76 -31.22
N ALA A 105 2.65 -19.10 -32.19
CA ALA A 105 2.55 -17.65 -32.38
C ALA A 105 1.16 -17.27 -32.93
N THR A 106 0.64 -16.13 -32.50
CA THR A 106 -0.66 -15.57 -32.89
C THR A 106 -0.49 -14.42 -33.88
N SER A 107 -1.55 -14.06 -34.61
CA SER A 107 -1.52 -12.91 -35.53
C SER A 107 -1.17 -11.58 -34.84
N LEU A 108 -1.46 -11.48 -33.53
CA LEU A 108 -1.09 -10.35 -32.68
C LEU A 108 0.43 -10.28 -32.42
N ASP A 109 1.09 -11.43 -32.28
CA ASP A 109 2.54 -11.55 -32.12
C ASP A 109 3.30 -11.02 -33.34
N ARG A 110 2.76 -11.24 -34.56
CA ARG A 110 3.31 -10.68 -35.80
C ARG A 110 3.25 -9.15 -35.84
N LEU A 111 2.12 -8.56 -35.42
CA LEU A 111 1.93 -7.11 -35.38
C LEU A 111 2.87 -6.46 -34.36
N LEU A 112 2.96 -7.05 -33.16
CA LEU A 112 3.81 -6.56 -32.08
C LEU A 112 5.30 -6.72 -32.38
N TYR A 113 5.72 -7.82 -33.02
CA TYR A 113 7.10 -7.97 -33.51
C TYR A 113 7.50 -6.86 -34.49
N THR A 114 6.60 -6.50 -35.42
CA THR A 114 6.85 -5.45 -36.42
C THR A 114 6.95 -4.07 -35.78
N GLN A 115 6.08 -3.76 -34.81
CA GLN A 115 6.05 -2.46 -34.12
C GLN A 115 7.18 -2.31 -33.09
N LEU A 116 7.52 -3.37 -32.36
CA LEU A 116 8.55 -3.34 -31.32
C LEU A 116 9.98 -3.37 -31.87
N LYS A 117 10.20 -3.83 -33.12
CA LYS A 117 11.54 -3.89 -33.73
C LYS A 117 12.21 -2.50 -33.86
N GLU A 118 11.41 -1.44 -33.95
CA GLU A 118 11.89 -0.06 -34.18
C GLU A 118 12.09 0.77 -32.90
N TYR A 119 11.72 0.25 -31.72
CA TYR A 119 11.79 1.01 -30.46
C TYR A 119 13.11 0.80 -29.68
N PRO A 120 13.84 1.85 -29.26
CA PRO A 120 15.05 1.72 -28.45
C PRO A 120 14.78 1.03 -27.09
N VAL A 121 15.67 0.13 -26.66
CA VAL A 121 15.65 -0.42 -25.29
C VAL A 121 16.36 0.59 -24.39
N ASP A 122 15.66 1.22 -23.45
CA ASP A 122 16.31 1.93 -22.35
C ASP A 122 15.74 1.49 -20.98
N SER A 123 16.61 1.61 -19.98
CA SER A 123 16.73 1.00 -18.66
C SER A 123 15.48 0.62 -17.83
N LYS A 124 15.62 -0.54 -17.16
CA LYS A 124 15.11 -0.99 -15.84
C LYS A 124 13.67 -0.70 -15.38
N LYS A 125 12.73 -0.23 -16.22
CA LYS A 125 11.34 0.03 -15.78
C LYS A 125 10.18 -0.67 -16.47
N PHE A 126 10.37 -1.54 -17.47
CA PHE A 126 9.25 -2.35 -17.97
C PHE A 126 9.65 -3.80 -18.30
N LEU A 127 9.51 -4.66 -17.27
CA LEU A 127 9.75 -6.10 -17.34
C LEU A 127 8.88 -6.79 -18.41
N ALA A 128 7.69 -6.25 -18.69
CA ALA A 128 6.72 -6.80 -19.65
C ALA A 128 7.21 -6.74 -21.12
N ILE A 129 7.74 -5.59 -21.56
CA ILE A 129 8.22 -5.40 -22.95
C ILE A 129 9.46 -6.27 -23.23
N ASN A 130 10.36 -6.39 -22.25
CA ASN A 130 11.56 -7.23 -22.37
C ASN A 130 11.23 -8.73 -22.34
N ARG A 131 10.25 -9.16 -21.52
CA ARG A 131 9.73 -10.54 -21.54
C ARG A 131 9.07 -10.86 -22.90
N TRP A 132 8.29 -9.93 -23.43
CA TRP A 132 7.67 -10.04 -24.75
C TRP A 132 8.68 -10.11 -25.89
N ARG A 133 9.71 -9.26 -25.90
CA ARG A 133 10.81 -9.34 -26.87
C ARG A 133 11.54 -10.69 -26.81
N SER A 134 11.77 -11.20 -25.60
CA SER A 134 12.39 -12.51 -25.42
C SER A 134 11.51 -13.65 -25.94
N TYR A 135 10.19 -13.56 -25.73
CA TYR A 135 9.20 -14.50 -26.29
C TYR A 135 9.16 -14.42 -27.82
N LEU A 136 9.06 -13.23 -28.41
CA LEU A 136 9.01 -13.06 -29.87
C LEU A 136 10.33 -13.45 -30.56
N ALA A 137 11.47 -13.26 -29.89
CA ALA A 137 12.79 -13.69 -30.38
C ALA A 137 12.96 -15.21 -30.43
N SER A 138 12.11 -15.98 -29.72
CA SER A 138 12.11 -17.45 -29.80
C SER A 138 11.39 -18.03 -31.03
N PHE A 139 10.66 -17.20 -31.79
CA PHE A 139 10.03 -17.63 -33.05
C PHE A 139 10.92 -17.35 -34.26
N THR A 140 10.93 -18.28 -35.22
CA THR A 140 11.66 -18.08 -36.48
C THR A 140 10.96 -17.03 -37.37
N PRO A 141 11.70 -16.27 -38.20
CA PRO A 141 11.12 -15.31 -39.14
C PRO A 141 10.03 -15.92 -40.05
N ASP A 142 10.23 -17.18 -40.47
CA ASP A 142 9.26 -17.93 -41.29
C ASP A 142 7.96 -18.26 -40.55
N GLN A 143 8.02 -18.54 -39.24
CA GLN A 143 6.82 -18.80 -38.43
C GLN A 143 5.97 -17.54 -38.28
N LEU A 144 6.61 -16.37 -38.10
CA LEU A 144 5.91 -15.09 -38.00
C LEU A 144 5.34 -14.65 -39.35
N GLN A 145 6.03 -14.93 -40.47
CA GLN A 145 5.57 -14.55 -41.82
C GLN A 145 4.35 -15.35 -42.32
N LYS A 146 4.10 -16.54 -41.79
CA LYS A 146 2.97 -17.41 -42.19
C LYS A 146 1.63 -17.02 -41.55
N LEU A 147 1.62 -16.11 -40.57
CA LEU A 147 0.40 -15.70 -39.85
C LEU A 147 -0.38 -14.60 -40.60
N PRO A 148 -1.72 -14.63 -40.68
CA PRO A 148 -2.48 -13.60 -41.38
C PRO A 148 -2.27 -12.21 -40.74
N LEU A 149 -2.17 -11.16 -41.57
CA LEU A 149 -2.02 -9.79 -41.10
C LEU A 149 -3.30 -9.33 -40.39
N VAL A 150 -3.19 -8.95 -39.12
CA VAL A 150 -4.28 -8.30 -38.38
C VAL A 150 -4.50 -6.91 -38.99
N LYS A 151 -5.64 -6.74 -39.67
CA LYS A 151 -6.12 -5.44 -40.17
C LYS A 151 -7.29 -4.90 -39.33
N SER A 152 -7.19 -4.95 -38.01
CA SER A 152 -8.15 -4.27 -37.12
C SER A 152 -7.55 -2.92 -36.66
N PRO A 153 -8.22 -1.79 -36.98
CA PRO A 153 -7.83 -0.46 -36.50
C PRO A 153 -7.87 -0.36 -34.97
N GLU A 154 -8.79 -1.06 -34.30
CA GLU A 154 -8.92 -1.03 -32.84
C GLU A 154 -7.69 -1.64 -32.16
N VAL A 155 -7.18 -2.76 -32.66
CA VAL A 155 -5.99 -3.45 -32.12
C VAL A 155 -4.72 -2.63 -32.34
N SER A 156 -4.57 -1.99 -33.50
CA SER A 156 -3.43 -1.10 -33.80
C SER A 156 -3.42 0.14 -32.89
N THR A 157 -4.60 0.68 -32.60
CA THR A 157 -4.76 1.85 -31.71
C THR A 157 -4.45 1.48 -30.25
N LEU A 158 -4.88 0.31 -29.80
CA LEU A 158 -4.59 -0.22 -28.47
C LEU A 158 -3.09 -0.44 -28.25
N VAL A 159 -2.39 -1.02 -29.24
CA VAL A 159 -0.93 -1.25 -29.18
C VAL A 159 -0.15 0.07 -29.17
N LYS A 160 -0.55 1.04 -29.99
CA LYS A 160 0.05 2.38 -29.98
C LYS A 160 -0.15 3.10 -28.64
N ALA A 161 -1.35 3.01 -28.05
CA ALA A 161 -1.64 3.60 -26.75
C ALA A 161 -0.78 2.99 -25.63
N VAL A 162 -0.54 1.67 -25.66
CA VAL A 162 0.36 0.98 -24.73
C VAL A 162 1.81 1.44 -24.92
N LEU A 163 2.28 1.60 -26.16
CA LEU A 163 3.64 2.08 -26.47
C LEU A 163 3.85 3.56 -26.06
N GLU A 164 2.84 4.41 -26.28
CA GLU A 164 2.87 5.81 -25.86
C GLU A 164 2.81 5.97 -24.33
N ALA A 165 2.01 5.16 -23.65
CA ALA A 165 1.95 5.10 -22.18
C ALA A 165 3.24 4.54 -21.56
N SER A 166 4.04 3.79 -22.33
CA SER A 166 5.32 3.21 -21.90
C SER A 166 6.52 4.15 -22.10
N ARG A 167 6.33 5.34 -22.69
CA ARG A 167 7.39 6.34 -22.81
C ARG A 167 7.73 6.91 -21.42
N PRO A 168 9.01 6.91 -21.00
CA PRO A 168 9.40 7.61 -19.79
C PRO A 168 9.09 9.11 -19.94
N GLN A 169 8.36 9.70 -18.99
CA GLN A 169 8.39 11.15 -18.82
C GLN A 169 9.78 11.54 -18.30
N GLU A 170 10.54 12.29 -19.10
CA GLU A 170 11.81 12.88 -18.69
C GLU A 170 11.59 13.82 -17.49
N LYS A 171 11.89 13.33 -16.29
CA LYS A 171 12.40 14.16 -15.20
C LYS A 171 13.89 13.87 -15.09
N GLN A 172 14.71 14.88 -15.36
CA GLN A 172 16.16 14.84 -15.19
C GLN A 172 16.51 14.67 -13.70
N GLU A 173 16.74 13.43 -13.27
CA GLU A 173 17.54 13.15 -12.07
C GLU A 173 18.45 11.96 -12.36
N VAL A 174 19.73 12.28 -12.64
CA VAL A 174 20.78 11.28 -12.82
C VAL A 174 21.21 10.77 -11.44
N LYS A 175 20.78 9.55 -11.10
CA LYS A 175 21.40 8.73 -10.06
C LYS A 175 21.59 7.29 -10.56
N GLN A 176 22.79 6.99 -11.03
CA GLN A 176 23.24 5.62 -11.29
C GLN A 176 23.48 4.90 -9.95
N LYS A 177 22.77 3.79 -9.73
CA LYS A 177 23.17 2.72 -8.80
C LYS A 177 23.33 1.44 -9.63
N MET A 178 24.58 1.03 -9.81
CA MET A 178 24.94 -0.31 -10.29
C MET A 178 24.74 -1.32 -9.15
N THR A 179 24.28 -2.51 -9.51
CA THR A 179 24.28 -3.72 -8.66
C THR A 179 25.23 -4.76 -9.26
N PRO A 180 25.75 -5.68 -8.43
CA PRO A 180 27.02 -6.35 -8.63
C PRO A 180 26.84 -7.68 -9.37
N LYS A 181 27.44 -7.79 -10.56
CA LYS A 181 27.93 -9.04 -11.20
C LYS A 181 28.29 -8.74 -12.66
N GLU A 182 29.49 -8.21 -12.82
CA GLU A 182 30.33 -8.25 -14.02
C GLU A 182 31.72 -7.82 -13.52
N ALA A 183 32.24 -8.61 -12.60
CA ALA A 183 33.57 -8.47 -12.05
C ALA A 183 34.39 -9.66 -12.53
N GLU A 184 34.72 -9.66 -13.82
CA GLU A 184 35.88 -10.35 -14.36
C GLU A 184 36.04 -9.96 -15.85
N THR A 185 37.22 -9.44 -16.17
CA THR A 185 37.75 -9.20 -17.52
C THR A 185 37.02 -8.21 -18.44
N VAL A 186 37.20 -6.89 -18.17
CA VAL A 186 37.46 -5.91 -19.24
C VAL A 186 38.44 -4.85 -18.69
N GLN A 187 39.69 -4.91 -19.11
CA GLN A 187 40.59 -3.75 -19.03
C GLN A 187 40.07 -2.71 -20.03
N VAL A 188 39.56 -1.58 -19.54
CA VAL A 188 39.27 -0.39 -20.35
C VAL A 188 40.36 0.63 -20.08
N GLU A 189 41.05 1.02 -21.14
CA GLU A 189 42.12 2.00 -21.14
C GLU A 189 41.64 3.38 -20.60
N GLY A 190 42.33 3.89 -19.57
CA GLY A 190 42.51 5.33 -19.39
C GLY A 190 41.48 6.13 -18.58
N GLU A 191 40.88 5.60 -17.50
CA GLU A 191 40.28 6.48 -16.50
C GLU A 191 41.37 7.08 -15.60
N VAL A 192 41.60 8.37 -15.75
CA VAL A 192 42.64 9.10 -15.02
C VAL A 192 42.26 9.18 -13.53
N ASP A 193 43.04 8.56 -12.65
CA ASP A 193 42.87 8.62 -11.19
C ASP A 193 43.10 10.06 -10.67
N LEU A 194 42.01 10.82 -10.63
CA LEU A 194 42.02 12.24 -10.27
C LEU A 194 42.57 12.47 -8.85
N PRO A 195 42.20 11.73 -7.79
CA PRO A 195 42.85 11.79 -6.48
C PRO A 195 44.38 11.66 -6.53
N GLN A 196 44.90 10.68 -7.26
CA GLN A 196 46.35 10.50 -7.40
C GLN A 196 47.01 11.66 -8.15
N GLN A 197 46.34 12.21 -9.17
CA GLN A 197 46.82 13.41 -9.86
C GLN A 197 46.82 14.64 -8.96
N LEU A 198 45.82 14.81 -8.09
CA LEU A 198 45.78 15.91 -7.13
C LEU A 198 46.90 15.81 -6.10
N LEU A 199 47.23 14.59 -5.63
CA LEU A 199 48.39 14.36 -4.77
C LEU A 199 49.70 14.66 -5.50
N ASN A 200 49.86 14.22 -6.76
CA ASN A 200 51.04 14.52 -7.56
C ASN A 200 51.16 16.02 -7.88
N LEU A 201 50.03 16.73 -8.02
CA LEU A 201 49.99 18.17 -8.20
C LEU A 201 50.41 18.87 -6.91
N LEU A 202 49.86 18.46 -5.75
CA LEU A 202 50.28 18.98 -4.45
C LEU A 202 51.74 18.68 -4.15
N ASP A 203 52.27 17.56 -4.63
CA ASP A 203 53.70 17.27 -4.45
C ASP A 203 54.57 18.35 -5.12
N LYS A 204 54.19 18.76 -6.34
CA LYS A 204 54.85 19.79 -7.15
C LYS A 204 54.51 21.23 -6.75
N GLU A 205 53.26 21.50 -6.37
CA GLU A 205 52.72 22.82 -6.02
C GLU A 205 52.27 22.81 -4.55
N SER A 206 52.70 23.78 -3.73
CA SER A 206 52.39 23.78 -2.29
C SER A 206 50.89 23.89 -1.95
N GLU A 207 50.10 24.47 -2.86
CA GLU A 207 48.66 24.65 -2.72
C GLU A 207 48.00 24.79 -4.10
N PHE A 208 46.73 24.43 -4.21
CA PHE A 208 45.92 24.72 -5.41
C PHE A 208 44.50 25.16 -5.04
N ASP A 209 43.87 25.94 -5.93
CA ASP A 209 42.46 26.32 -5.84
C ASP A 209 41.60 25.39 -6.72
N SER A 210 40.59 24.75 -6.14
CA SER A 210 39.74 23.79 -6.85
C SER A 210 39.00 24.37 -8.06
N ILE A 211 38.61 25.65 -8.04
CA ILE A 211 37.89 26.32 -9.13
C ILE A 211 38.87 26.58 -10.27
N GLN A 212 40.03 27.18 -9.96
CA GLN A 212 41.06 27.45 -10.97
C GLN A 212 41.58 26.17 -11.61
N LEU A 213 41.76 25.12 -10.80
CA LEU A 213 42.23 23.83 -11.27
C LEU A 213 41.20 23.14 -12.17
N ALA A 214 39.91 23.20 -11.81
CA ALA A 214 38.83 22.66 -12.64
C ALA A 214 38.82 23.31 -14.03
N THR A 215 39.01 24.63 -14.09
CA THR A 215 39.14 25.39 -15.34
C THR A 215 40.40 25.02 -16.12
N LYS A 216 41.56 24.91 -15.45
CA LYS A 216 42.86 24.56 -16.06
C LYS A 216 42.85 23.16 -16.67
N LEU A 217 42.19 22.21 -16.00
CA LEU A 217 42.09 20.82 -16.44
C LEU A 217 40.89 20.56 -17.34
N ASN A 218 40.04 21.56 -17.59
CA ASN A 218 38.80 21.45 -18.35
C ASN A 218 37.89 20.30 -17.86
N ILE A 219 37.75 20.16 -16.54
CA ILE A 219 36.90 19.16 -15.89
C ILE A 219 35.83 19.83 -15.02
N ALA A 220 34.68 19.15 -14.86
CA ALA A 220 33.62 19.66 -14.00
C ALA A 220 34.12 19.83 -12.55
N HIS A 221 33.90 21.01 -11.96
CA HIS A 221 34.34 21.35 -10.60
C HIS A 221 33.90 20.33 -9.53
N GLN A 222 32.70 19.75 -9.69
CA GLN A 222 32.20 18.70 -8.81
C GLN A 222 33.09 17.44 -8.77
N LYS A 223 33.77 17.10 -9.86
CA LYS A 223 34.70 15.96 -9.89
C LYS A 223 35.94 16.26 -9.05
N VAL A 224 36.47 17.49 -9.12
CA VAL A 224 37.60 17.94 -8.28
C VAL A 224 37.21 17.93 -6.81
N ILE A 225 36.03 18.47 -6.46
CA ILE A 225 35.52 18.45 -5.08
C ILE A 225 35.32 17.01 -4.57
N GLY A 226 34.79 16.11 -5.40
CA GLY A 226 34.67 14.69 -5.08
C GLY A 226 36.02 14.03 -4.77
N ALA A 227 37.03 14.29 -5.58
CA ALA A 227 38.39 13.78 -5.37
C ALA A 227 39.04 14.37 -4.10
N VAL A 228 38.90 15.67 -3.84
CA VAL A 228 39.39 16.31 -2.61
C VAL A 228 38.71 15.72 -1.38
N LYS A 229 37.39 15.49 -1.40
CA LYS A 229 36.68 14.82 -0.31
C LYS A 229 37.15 13.39 -0.07
N SER A 230 37.49 12.66 -1.14
CA SER A 230 38.10 11.34 -1.04
C SER A 230 39.43 11.39 -0.30
N LEU A 231 40.30 12.35 -0.64
CA LEU A 231 41.59 12.55 0.01
C LEU A 231 41.45 12.99 1.49
N LEU A 232 40.44 13.79 1.81
CA LEU A 232 40.12 14.18 3.21
C LEU A 232 39.67 13.00 4.09
N THR A 233 39.33 11.84 3.52
CA THR A 233 39.05 10.63 4.34
C THR A 233 40.31 10.05 4.99
N HIS A 234 41.48 10.40 4.47
CA HIS A 234 42.78 10.04 5.04
C HIS A 234 43.22 11.12 6.03
N GLU A 235 43.25 10.76 7.30
CA GLU A 235 43.47 11.69 8.41
C GLU A 235 44.84 12.39 8.31
N GLY A 236 44.81 13.72 8.17
CA GLY A 236 46.01 14.55 8.05
C GLY A 236 46.73 14.49 6.70
N LEU A 237 46.14 13.88 5.65
CA LEU A 237 46.76 13.79 4.33
C LEU A 237 46.78 15.16 3.61
N ILE A 238 45.67 15.88 3.65
CA ILE A 238 45.50 17.22 3.06
C ILE A 238 44.70 18.12 4.01
N ASP A 239 44.93 19.42 3.93
CA ASP A 239 44.14 20.44 4.62
C ASP A 239 43.37 21.30 3.62
N THR A 240 42.17 21.74 3.98
CA THR A 240 41.31 22.55 3.10
C THR A 240 40.79 23.80 3.79
N SER A 241 40.76 24.92 3.07
CA SER A 241 40.06 26.14 3.47
C SER A 241 39.05 26.57 2.40
N ASP A 242 37.91 27.12 2.82
CA ASP A 242 36.86 27.55 1.89
C ASP A 242 37.28 28.76 1.05
N VAL A 243 36.94 28.73 -0.25
CA VAL A 243 37.05 29.86 -1.17
C VAL A 243 35.66 30.14 -1.74
N VAL A 244 35.26 31.40 -1.78
CA VAL A 244 33.96 31.80 -2.32
C VAL A 244 34.19 32.81 -3.43
N VAL A 245 33.84 32.42 -4.67
CA VAL A 245 33.85 33.32 -5.83
C VAL A 245 32.40 33.71 -6.13
N LYS A 246 32.17 35.02 -6.28
CA LYS A 246 30.87 35.59 -6.59
C LYS A 246 30.91 36.14 -8.00
N ASP A 247 30.19 35.49 -8.90
CA ASP A 247 30.03 35.93 -10.27
C ASP A 247 28.60 36.42 -10.49
N PHE A 248 28.43 37.30 -11.47
CA PHE A 248 27.12 37.84 -11.84
C PHE A 248 26.79 37.43 -13.26
N GLU A 249 25.64 36.77 -13.42
CA GLU A 249 25.12 36.40 -14.73
C GLU A 249 23.89 37.25 -15.07
N LEU A 250 23.73 37.59 -16.36
CA LEU A 250 22.55 38.30 -16.83
C LEU A 250 21.35 37.34 -16.94
N SER A 251 20.19 37.80 -16.46
CA SER A 251 18.92 37.10 -16.71
C SER A 251 18.52 37.21 -18.19
N LYS A 252 17.51 36.43 -18.62
CA LYS A 252 16.98 36.51 -20.00
C LYS A 252 16.57 37.94 -20.35
N GLU A 253 15.85 38.60 -19.45
CA GLU A 253 15.44 40.00 -19.57
C GLU A 253 16.62 40.97 -19.53
N GLY A 254 17.64 40.71 -18.69
CA GLY A 254 18.88 41.48 -18.67
C GLY A 254 19.62 41.44 -20.02
N LYS A 255 19.70 40.26 -20.66
CA LYS A 255 20.29 40.10 -22.00
C LYS A 255 19.50 40.86 -23.06
N GLU A 256 18.18 40.83 -23.01
CA GLU A 256 17.32 41.60 -23.93
C GLU A 256 17.58 43.11 -23.80
N ILE A 257 17.65 43.63 -22.58
CA ILE A 257 17.93 45.06 -22.31
C ILE A 257 19.30 45.49 -22.83
N THR A 258 20.33 44.63 -22.78
CA THR A 258 21.64 44.98 -23.37
C THR A 258 21.55 45.26 -24.87
N ALA A 259 20.63 44.62 -25.59
CA ALA A 259 20.43 44.80 -27.02
C ALA A 259 19.42 45.91 -27.35
N THR A 260 18.32 46.02 -26.61
CA THR A 260 17.18 46.89 -26.95
C THR A 260 17.05 48.16 -26.11
N GLY A 261 17.83 48.31 -25.05
CA GLY A 261 17.70 49.42 -24.09
C GLY A 261 16.77 49.08 -22.93
N SER A 262 16.87 49.82 -21.82
CA SER A 262 16.01 49.62 -20.65
C SER A 262 14.57 49.99 -20.93
N HIS A 263 13.64 49.37 -20.19
CA HIS A 263 12.20 49.60 -20.39
C HIS A 263 11.83 51.06 -20.18
N GLU A 264 12.44 51.75 -19.21
CA GLU A 264 12.25 53.19 -18.98
C GLU A 264 12.79 54.06 -20.13
N PHE A 265 13.93 53.69 -20.72
CA PHE A 265 14.51 54.40 -21.86
C PHE A 265 13.65 54.21 -23.11
N ASN A 266 13.16 52.99 -23.35
CA ASN A 266 12.27 52.68 -24.46
C ASN A 266 10.92 53.40 -24.35
N VAL A 267 10.37 53.54 -23.14
CA VAL A 267 9.19 54.38 -22.89
C VAL A 267 9.50 55.85 -23.17
N PHE A 268 10.62 56.37 -22.68
CA PHE A 268 11.02 57.76 -22.95
C PHE A 268 11.14 58.01 -24.46
N GLN A 269 11.77 57.10 -25.21
CA GLN A 269 11.88 57.21 -26.67
C GLN A 269 10.51 57.20 -27.35
N ALA A 270 9.61 56.29 -26.97
CA ALA A 270 8.26 56.17 -27.55
C ALA A 270 7.35 57.39 -27.27
N VAL A 271 7.56 58.14 -26.18
CA VAL A 271 6.76 59.33 -25.86
C VAL A 271 7.00 60.49 -26.83
N GLY A 272 8.18 60.58 -27.45
CA GLY A 272 8.54 61.68 -28.36
C GLY A 272 8.50 63.08 -27.72
N LYS A 273 8.72 64.14 -28.52
CA LYS A 273 8.63 65.54 -28.04
C LYS A 273 7.18 66.00 -27.85
N ASP A 274 6.26 65.46 -28.63
CA ASP A 274 4.85 65.88 -28.66
C ASP A 274 3.97 65.17 -27.62
N GLY A 275 4.54 64.20 -26.89
CA GLY A 275 3.82 63.37 -25.93
C GLY A 275 2.95 62.31 -26.60
N ILE A 276 2.64 61.24 -25.88
CA ILE A 276 1.83 60.12 -26.37
C ILE A 276 0.72 59.79 -25.37
N ASP A 277 -0.47 59.49 -25.87
CA ASP A 277 -1.56 59.02 -25.02
C ASP A 277 -1.24 57.62 -24.50
N GLN A 278 -1.54 57.34 -23.22
CA GLN A 278 -1.17 56.08 -22.57
C GLN A 278 -1.70 54.84 -23.33
N ALA A 279 -2.85 54.95 -24.00
CA ALA A 279 -3.45 53.88 -24.80
C ALA A 279 -2.67 53.56 -26.10
N GLY A 280 -1.80 54.46 -26.57
CA GLY A 280 -0.99 54.30 -27.78
C GLY A 280 0.35 53.58 -27.55
N LEU A 281 0.73 53.31 -26.31
CA LEU A 281 2.04 52.74 -25.97
C LEU A 281 2.09 51.21 -26.21
N LYS A 282 2.40 50.80 -27.45
CA LYS A 282 2.52 49.38 -27.85
C LYS A 282 3.95 48.86 -27.77
N ILE A 283 4.60 48.99 -26.62
CA ILE A 283 5.95 48.44 -26.38
C ILE A 283 5.91 47.33 -25.32
N PRO A 284 6.74 46.28 -25.47
CA PRO A 284 6.88 45.24 -24.44
C PRO A 284 7.24 45.85 -23.09
N ASN A 285 6.64 45.37 -22.00
CA ASN A 285 6.87 45.86 -20.62
C ASN A 285 6.63 47.37 -20.38
N ALA A 286 5.82 48.02 -21.24
CA ALA A 286 5.40 49.43 -21.15
C ALA A 286 5.02 49.90 -19.74
N LYS A 287 4.26 49.08 -18.99
CA LYS A 287 3.79 49.41 -17.63
C LYS A 287 4.95 49.55 -16.63
N VAL A 288 5.96 48.68 -16.73
CA VAL A 288 7.16 48.69 -15.87
C VAL A 288 8.04 49.87 -16.22
N GLY A 289 8.30 50.09 -17.52
CA GLY A 289 9.08 51.22 -18.01
C GLY A 289 8.45 52.58 -17.65
N MET A 290 7.12 52.70 -17.75
CA MET A 290 6.39 53.93 -17.42
C MET A 290 6.52 54.28 -15.94
N SER A 291 6.30 53.29 -15.05
CA SER A 291 6.46 53.48 -13.61
C SER A 291 7.87 53.95 -13.25
N LYS A 292 8.89 53.40 -13.91
CA LYS A 292 10.29 53.72 -13.61
C LYS A 292 10.77 55.03 -14.23
N ALA A 293 10.33 55.34 -15.45
CA ALA A 293 10.57 56.63 -16.10
C ALA A 293 9.93 57.79 -15.31
N MET A 294 8.74 57.59 -14.72
CA MET A 294 8.13 58.58 -13.82
C MET A 294 8.91 58.73 -12.51
N ALA A 295 9.34 57.61 -11.90
CA ALA A 295 10.14 57.63 -10.67
C ALA A 295 11.52 58.30 -10.84
N ASN A 296 12.11 58.19 -12.04
CA ASN A 296 13.36 58.86 -12.39
C ASN A 296 13.13 60.33 -12.87
N GLY A 297 11.87 60.79 -12.92
CA GLY A 297 11.51 62.14 -13.35
C GLY A 297 11.66 62.41 -14.85
N TRP A 298 11.73 61.37 -15.69
CA TRP A 298 11.93 61.50 -17.14
C TRP A 298 10.63 61.87 -17.88
N VAL A 299 9.50 61.35 -17.40
CA VAL A 299 8.16 61.57 -17.98
C VAL A 299 7.15 61.94 -16.89
N ALA A 300 6.12 62.70 -17.25
CA ALA A 300 5.02 63.10 -16.38
C ALA A 300 3.66 62.77 -17.02
N LEU A 301 2.62 62.62 -16.20
CA LEU A 301 1.25 62.38 -16.64
C LEU A 301 0.45 63.69 -16.62
N GLU A 302 -0.14 64.03 -17.76
CA GLU A 302 -1.09 65.14 -17.92
C GLU A 302 -2.48 64.60 -18.26
N LYS A 303 -3.53 65.27 -17.79
CA LYS A 303 -4.92 64.88 -18.09
C LYS A 303 -5.31 65.41 -19.48
N SER A 304 -5.77 64.53 -20.36
CA SER A 304 -6.28 64.85 -21.69
C SER A 304 -7.73 64.40 -21.86
N GLU A 305 -8.43 64.94 -22.87
CA GLU A 305 -9.84 64.64 -23.18
C GLU A 305 -10.10 63.17 -23.56
N LYS A 306 -9.05 62.39 -23.89
CA LYS A 306 -9.15 60.95 -24.25
C LYS A 306 -8.47 60.01 -23.23
N GLY A 307 -8.06 60.53 -22.08
CA GLY A 307 -7.39 59.77 -21.01
C GLY A 307 -6.11 60.45 -20.51
N ASN A 308 -5.23 59.70 -19.83
CA ASN A 308 -3.96 60.24 -19.37
C ASN A 308 -2.92 60.26 -20.51
N ARG A 309 -2.22 61.39 -20.69
CA ARG A 309 -1.14 61.57 -21.68
C ARG A 309 0.21 61.61 -20.98
N LEU A 310 1.21 60.93 -21.53
CA LEU A 310 2.59 60.97 -21.08
C LEU A 310 3.34 62.07 -21.84
N VAL A 311 4.03 62.96 -21.11
CA VAL A 311 4.89 64.01 -21.66
C VAL A 311 6.30 63.89 -21.11
N ARG A 312 7.31 64.27 -21.90
CA ARG A 312 8.71 64.28 -21.44
C ARG A 312 8.96 65.50 -20.55
N LYS A 313 9.60 65.29 -19.39
CA LYS A 313 10.03 66.36 -18.50
C LYS A 313 11.46 66.86 -18.80
N VAL A 314 12.24 66.03 -19.47
CA VAL A 314 13.64 66.29 -19.84
C VAL A 314 13.85 66.06 -21.34
N ALA A 315 14.76 66.82 -21.95
CA ALA A 315 15.03 66.74 -23.38
C ALA A 315 15.83 65.48 -23.77
N GLU A 316 16.77 65.06 -22.92
CA GLU A 316 17.69 63.94 -23.15
C GLU A 316 17.86 63.12 -21.87
N VAL A 317 18.04 61.80 -22.01
CA VAL A 317 18.31 60.87 -20.91
C VAL A 317 19.42 59.90 -21.32
N LYS A 318 20.19 59.42 -20.34
CA LYS A 318 21.19 58.38 -20.54
C LYS A 318 20.66 57.06 -19.97
N ASP A 319 20.89 55.97 -20.69
CA ASP A 319 20.46 54.63 -20.27
C ASP A 319 21.54 53.95 -19.43
N ASP A 320 21.67 54.40 -18.18
CA ASP A 320 22.67 53.86 -17.24
C ASP A 320 22.43 52.37 -16.96
N VAL A 321 21.18 51.91 -17.01
CA VAL A 321 20.82 50.50 -16.81
C VAL A 321 21.34 49.62 -17.95
N GLN A 322 21.19 50.05 -19.19
CA GLN A 322 21.78 49.34 -20.33
C GLN A 322 23.31 49.37 -20.30
N HIS A 323 23.91 50.50 -19.92
CA HIS A 323 25.36 50.63 -19.80
C HIS A 323 25.93 49.67 -18.74
N ASP A 324 25.35 49.66 -17.54
CA ASP A 324 25.78 48.79 -16.44
C ASP A 324 25.61 47.31 -16.81
N LEU A 325 24.52 46.92 -17.50
CA LEU A 325 24.33 45.54 -17.95
C LEU A 325 25.34 45.12 -19.03
N LYS A 326 25.77 46.03 -19.92
CA LYS A 326 26.85 45.76 -20.89
C LYS A 326 28.19 45.54 -20.20
N LEU A 327 28.50 46.31 -19.15
CA LEU A 327 29.71 46.12 -18.35
C LEU A 327 29.69 44.75 -17.62
N VAL A 328 28.54 44.31 -17.13
CA VAL A 328 28.37 42.97 -16.54
C VAL A 328 28.57 41.87 -17.61
N LEU A 329 28.05 42.07 -18.83
CA LEU A 329 28.19 41.12 -19.93
C LEU A 329 29.66 40.96 -20.39
N GLU A 330 30.44 42.05 -20.35
CA GLU A 330 31.88 42.05 -20.66
C GLU A 330 32.77 41.51 -19.52
N GLY A 331 32.18 41.06 -18.40
CA GLY A 331 32.91 40.58 -17.24
C GLY A 331 33.61 41.68 -16.42
N LYS A 332 33.31 42.95 -16.69
CA LYS A 332 33.90 44.13 -16.03
C LYS A 332 33.01 44.62 -14.87
N VAL A 333 32.50 43.71 -14.06
CA VAL A 333 31.58 44.01 -12.94
C VAL A 333 32.20 45.00 -11.94
N ASN A 334 33.53 44.98 -11.78
CA ASN A 334 34.26 45.90 -10.90
C ASN A 334 34.16 47.39 -11.32
N GLN A 335 33.67 47.68 -12.53
CA GLN A 335 33.45 49.05 -13.01
C GLN A 335 32.01 49.53 -12.79
N VAL A 336 31.12 48.67 -12.31
CA VAL A 336 29.73 49.01 -11.96
C VAL A 336 29.65 49.35 -10.48
N SER A 337 28.95 50.43 -10.12
CA SER A 337 28.81 50.84 -8.71
C SER A 337 28.06 49.79 -7.87
N ALA A 338 28.39 49.68 -6.58
CA ALA A 338 27.74 48.73 -5.68
C ALA A 338 26.21 48.97 -5.59
N ASP A 339 25.79 50.23 -5.61
CA ASP A 339 24.38 50.63 -5.61
C ASP A 339 23.67 50.21 -6.90
N SER A 340 24.33 50.37 -8.06
CA SER A 340 23.83 49.89 -9.35
C SER A 340 23.62 48.37 -9.34
N ILE A 341 24.59 47.59 -8.83
CA ILE A 341 24.49 46.13 -8.73
C ILE A 341 23.29 45.73 -7.85
N GLN A 342 23.09 46.40 -6.70
CA GLN A 342 21.95 46.13 -5.82
C GLN A 342 20.60 46.42 -6.50
N GLN A 343 20.53 47.52 -7.27
CA GLN A 343 19.34 47.84 -8.05
C GLN A 343 19.07 46.83 -9.16
N LEU A 344 20.10 46.41 -9.92
CA LEU A 344 19.97 45.41 -10.98
C LEU A 344 19.50 44.05 -10.42
N LYS A 345 20.00 43.65 -9.25
CA LYS A 345 19.53 42.45 -8.53
C LYS A 345 18.08 42.56 -8.09
N LYS A 346 17.70 43.70 -7.49
CA LYS A 346 16.30 43.95 -7.05
C LYS A 346 15.32 43.92 -8.23
N ARG A 347 15.78 44.37 -9.41
CA ARG A 347 15.04 44.33 -10.67
C ARG A 347 15.09 42.96 -11.39
N LYS A 348 15.81 41.97 -10.85
CA LYS A 348 15.98 40.63 -11.44
C LYS A 348 16.64 40.63 -12.84
N LEU A 349 17.45 41.66 -13.13
CA LEU A 349 18.18 41.77 -14.40
C LEU A 349 19.52 41.03 -14.39
N ILE A 350 20.09 40.85 -13.20
CA ILE A 350 21.27 40.02 -12.95
C ILE A 350 20.99 39.05 -11.79
N SER A 351 21.63 37.88 -11.83
CA SER A 351 21.66 36.90 -10.74
C SER A 351 23.09 36.74 -10.24
N GLU A 352 23.25 36.73 -8.92
CA GLU A 352 24.54 36.41 -8.28
C GLU A 352 24.66 34.89 -8.18
N THR A 353 25.67 34.33 -8.85
CA THR A 353 26.04 32.93 -8.75
C THR A 353 27.24 32.83 -7.81
N THR A 354 27.06 32.17 -6.67
CA THR A 354 28.14 31.96 -5.70
C THR A 354 28.71 30.56 -5.89
N THR A 355 29.95 30.48 -6.37
CA THR A 355 30.69 29.22 -6.51
C THR A 355 31.56 29.04 -5.27
N LYS A 356 31.27 28.02 -4.48
CA LYS A 356 32.08 27.63 -3.32
C LYS A 356 33.15 26.62 -3.76
N GLY A 357 34.40 27.02 -3.70
CA GLY A 357 35.57 26.18 -3.93
C GLY A 357 36.28 25.84 -2.61
N LEU A 358 37.25 24.94 -2.72
CA LEU A 358 38.21 24.61 -1.68
C LEU A 358 39.61 25.01 -2.17
N LYS A 359 40.39 25.62 -1.27
CA LYS A 359 41.83 25.77 -1.40
C LYS A 359 42.49 24.64 -0.63
N VAL A 360 43.28 23.82 -1.31
CA VAL A 360 43.84 22.58 -0.78
C VAL A 360 45.34 22.75 -0.56
N LYS A 361 45.83 22.30 0.60
CA LYS A 361 47.24 22.33 1.00
C LYS A 361 47.70 20.96 1.50
N LYS A 362 49.02 20.77 1.59
CA LYS A 362 49.63 19.59 2.23
C LYS A 362 49.25 19.56 3.72
N GLY A 363 48.71 18.43 4.18
CA GLY A 363 48.48 18.17 5.60
C GLY A 363 49.74 17.64 6.30
N PRO A 364 49.70 17.46 7.63
CA PRO A 364 50.86 17.01 8.43
C PRO A 364 51.38 15.62 8.06
N ASN A 365 50.53 14.75 7.51
CA ASN A 365 50.85 13.38 7.10
C ASN A 365 50.85 13.21 5.57
N PHE A 366 51.17 14.26 4.81
CA PHE A 366 51.14 14.22 3.35
C PHE A 366 52.02 13.09 2.77
N LYS A 367 51.40 12.21 2.00
CA LYS A 367 52.06 11.14 1.24
C LYS A 367 51.48 11.10 -0.17
N THR A 368 52.30 10.73 -1.15
CA THR A 368 51.88 10.61 -2.54
C THR A 368 51.25 9.25 -2.86
N THR A 369 51.41 8.25 -1.99
CA THR A 369 50.84 6.91 -2.16
C THR A 369 49.69 6.68 -1.19
N LEU A 370 48.53 6.30 -1.74
CA LEU A 370 47.33 5.97 -0.98
C LEU A 370 47.38 4.49 -0.56
N GLU A 371 47.74 4.22 0.68
CA GLU A 371 47.55 2.89 1.27
C GLU A 371 46.07 2.67 1.60
N LYS A 372 45.48 1.61 1.04
CA LYS A 372 44.10 1.23 1.37
C LYS A 372 44.10 0.64 2.78
N PRO A 373 43.30 1.19 3.71
CA PRO A 373 43.17 0.61 5.04
C PRO A 373 42.53 -0.79 4.94
N GLU A 374 42.99 -1.72 5.78
CA GLU A 374 42.42 -3.06 5.86
C GLU A 374 41.00 -2.99 6.45
N LEU A 375 40.13 -3.88 5.98
CA LEU A 375 38.72 -3.91 6.41
C LEU A 375 38.53 -4.67 7.72
N ASP A 376 39.06 -5.88 7.78
CA ASP A 376 38.87 -6.80 8.89
C ASP A 376 40.21 -7.40 9.34
N LEU A 377 40.21 -7.85 10.59
CA LEU A 377 41.33 -8.59 11.17
C LEU A 377 41.29 -10.04 10.67
N THR A 378 42.40 -10.56 10.14
CA THR A 378 42.49 -11.96 9.70
C THR A 378 43.35 -12.81 10.65
N ALA A 379 43.17 -14.12 10.61
CA ALA A 379 43.95 -15.07 11.40
C ALA A 379 45.45 -15.02 11.07
N GLU A 380 45.80 -14.77 9.82
CA GLU A 380 47.19 -14.64 9.34
C GLU A 380 47.83 -13.34 9.85
N MET A 381 47.07 -12.24 9.86
CA MET A 381 47.56 -10.97 10.42
C MET A 381 47.85 -11.10 11.91
N LEU A 382 46.98 -11.79 12.66
CA LEU A 382 47.18 -12.13 14.07
C LEU A 382 48.44 -12.97 14.26
N SER A 383 48.63 -13.99 13.43
CA SER A 383 49.76 -14.93 13.52
C SER A 383 51.10 -14.28 13.16
N SER A 384 51.12 -13.36 12.19
CA SER A 384 52.33 -12.69 11.70
C SER A 384 52.65 -11.37 12.43
N GLY A 385 51.75 -10.87 13.28
CA GLY A 385 51.90 -9.59 13.98
C GLY A 385 51.67 -8.35 13.09
N THR A 386 51.37 -8.51 11.80
CA THR A 386 51.22 -7.39 10.86
C THR A 386 50.04 -6.47 11.17
N TRP A 387 49.09 -6.90 12.01
CA TRP A 387 47.98 -6.07 12.46
C TRP A 387 48.42 -4.86 13.29
N GLN A 388 49.60 -4.91 13.93
CA GLN A 388 50.10 -3.82 14.77
C GLN A 388 50.56 -2.61 13.96
N THR A 389 50.99 -2.84 12.71
CA THR A 389 51.55 -1.80 11.83
C THR A 389 50.59 -1.35 10.74
N LYS A 390 49.52 -2.10 10.47
CA LYS A 390 48.53 -1.75 9.43
C LYS A 390 47.42 -0.86 9.98
N THR A 391 46.92 0.02 9.12
CA THR A 391 45.78 0.91 9.44
C THR A 391 44.48 0.24 9.03
N PHE A 392 43.49 0.21 9.95
CA PHE A 392 42.17 -0.37 9.70
C PHE A 392 41.12 0.70 9.45
N LYS A 393 40.12 0.38 8.63
CA LYS A 393 38.96 1.24 8.44
C LYS A 393 38.16 1.29 9.74
N LYS A 394 37.82 2.50 10.21
CA LYS A 394 36.98 2.67 11.41
C LYS A 394 35.63 1.98 11.20
N TYR A 395 35.21 1.16 12.16
CA TYR A 395 33.90 0.50 12.14
C TYR A 395 32.80 1.54 12.37
N ASN A 396 31.73 1.48 11.56
CA ASN A 396 30.61 2.40 11.72
C ASN A 396 29.65 1.89 12.80
N PHE A 397 29.81 2.40 14.03
CA PHE A 397 28.93 2.06 15.15
C PHE A 397 27.52 2.66 15.05
N ASP A 398 27.29 3.60 14.12
CA ASP A 398 25.96 4.19 13.89
C ASP A 398 25.09 3.35 12.94
N ALA A 399 25.67 2.32 12.30
CA ALA A 399 24.92 1.40 11.44
C ALA A 399 24.31 0.24 12.23
N LEU A 400 23.11 -0.17 11.85
CA LEU A 400 22.53 -1.42 12.35
C LEU A 400 23.38 -2.60 11.88
N GLY A 401 23.68 -3.50 12.82
CA GLY A 401 24.36 -4.76 12.52
C GLY A 401 23.52 -5.70 11.65
N VAL A 402 24.16 -6.75 11.14
CA VAL A 402 23.46 -7.80 10.41
C VAL A 402 22.66 -8.65 11.40
N LEU A 403 21.35 -8.76 11.19
CA LEU A 403 20.50 -9.62 12.00
C LEU A 403 20.84 -11.10 11.71
N PRO A 404 21.09 -11.93 12.73
CA PRO A 404 21.36 -13.34 12.53
C PRO A 404 20.11 -14.05 11.98
N ALA A 405 20.34 -15.04 11.11
CA ALA A 405 19.25 -15.91 10.66
C ALA A 405 18.73 -16.72 11.84
N SER A 406 17.41 -16.67 12.10
CA SER A 406 16.78 -17.37 13.21
C SER A 406 15.42 -17.96 12.79
N GLY A 407 14.94 -18.94 13.56
CA GLY A 407 13.58 -19.44 13.41
C GLY A 407 12.57 -18.45 14.00
N HIS A 408 11.39 -18.36 13.39
CA HIS A 408 10.34 -17.44 13.84
C HIS A 408 9.04 -18.18 14.11
N PHE A 409 8.42 -17.91 15.26
CA PHE A 409 7.07 -18.36 15.56
C PHE A 409 6.04 -17.38 15.01
N HIS A 410 4.95 -17.92 14.48
CA HIS A 410 3.82 -17.12 14.04
C HIS A 410 3.20 -16.34 15.22
N PRO A 411 2.88 -15.03 15.10
CA PRO A 411 2.37 -14.22 16.20
C PRO A 411 1.13 -14.81 16.89
N LEU A 412 0.15 -15.28 16.11
CA LEU A 412 -1.04 -15.97 16.62
C LEU A 412 -0.70 -17.20 17.47
N LEU A 413 0.33 -17.96 17.10
CA LEU A 413 0.74 -19.15 17.85
C LEU A 413 1.51 -18.80 19.14
N LYS A 414 2.21 -17.65 19.16
CA LYS A 414 2.80 -17.13 20.40
C LYS A 414 1.70 -16.78 21.40
N VAL A 415 0.68 -16.04 20.97
CA VAL A 415 -0.49 -15.69 21.80
C VAL A 415 -1.23 -16.95 22.24
N ARG A 416 -1.44 -17.93 21.34
CA ARG A 416 -2.02 -19.24 21.70
C ARG A 416 -1.26 -19.92 22.85
N SER A 417 0.06 -19.95 22.75
CA SER A 417 0.93 -20.59 23.75
C SER A 417 0.79 -19.91 25.11
N GLU A 418 0.61 -18.60 25.10
CA GLU A 418 0.44 -17.82 26.31
C GLU A 418 -0.94 -18.00 26.95
N PHE A 419 -2.01 -17.94 26.15
CA PHE A 419 -3.37 -18.25 26.62
C PHE A 419 -3.42 -19.65 27.23
N ARG A 420 -2.81 -20.62 26.56
CA ARG A 420 -2.67 -22.00 27.05
C ARG A 420 -1.97 -22.04 28.40
N GLN A 421 -0.88 -21.28 28.57
CA GLN A 421 -0.16 -21.20 29.84
C GLN A 421 -1.01 -20.60 30.96
N ILE A 422 -1.77 -19.53 30.68
CA ILE A 422 -2.68 -18.89 31.66
C ILE A 422 -3.73 -19.90 32.15
N PHE A 423 -4.34 -20.67 31.26
CA PHE A 423 -5.28 -21.72 31.65
C PHE A 423 -4.65 -22.78 32.56
N LEU A 424 -3.44 -23.24 32.21
CA LEU A 424 -2.71 -24.23 33.02
C LEU A 424 -2.39 -23.67 34.42
N GLU A 425 -1.96 -22.41 34.53
CA GLU A 425 -1.73 -21.74 35.82
C GLU A 425 -2.99 -21.58 36.66
N MET A 426 -4.15 -21.42 36.02
CA MET A 426 -5.46 -21.34 36.69
C MET A 426 -6.05 -22.73 37.05
N GLY A 427 -5.31 -23.80 36.77
CA GLY A 427 -5.69 -25.17 37.09
C GLY A 427 -6.69 -25.80 36.13
N PHE A 428 -6.76 -25.31 34.88
CA PHE A 428 -7.57 -25.93 33.84
C PHE A 428 -6.81 -27.05 33.13
N SER A 429 -7.52 -28.12 32.75
CA SER A 429 -7.00 -29.20 31.90
C SER A 429 -7.39 -29.00 30.43
N GLU A 430 -6.46 -29.26 29.51
CA GLU A 430 -6.69 -29.10 28.07
C GLU A 430 -7.56 -30.24 27.52
N MET A 431 -8.67 -29.89 26.85
CA MET A 431 -9.58 -30.83 26.20
C MET A 431 -9.05 -31.25 24.82
N PRO A 432 -9.24 -32.51 24.41
CA PRO A 432 -8.88 -32.94 23.07
C PRO A 432 -9.85 -32.38 22.03
N THR A 433 -9.32 -31.67 21.05
CA THR A 433 -10.08 -31.02 19.96
C THR A 433 -9.76 -31.60 18.58
N ASN A 434 -9.21 -32.80 18.50
CA ASN A 434 -8.66 -33.48 17.31
C ASN A 434 -9.71 -33.90 16.26
N ARG A 435 -10.63 -32.99 15.92
CA ARG A 435 -11.76 -33.18 15.03
C ARG A 435 -12.29 -31.84 14.53
N TYR A 436 -12.23 -31.60 13.23
CA TYR A 436 -12.88 -30.46 12.58
C TYR A 436 -14.31 -30.76 12.16
N VAL A 437 -14.59 -31.98 11.70
CA VAL A 437 -15.93 -32.42 11.32
C VAL A 437 -16.69 -32.90 12.54
N GLU A 438 -17.80 -32.26 12.87
CA GLU A 438 -18.68 -32.67 13.95
C GLU A 438 -20.07 -32.99 13.42
N SER A 439 -20.79 -33.92 14.06
CA SER A 439 -22.20 -34.13 13.73
C SER A 439 -23.04 -32.98 14.26
N SER A 440 -24.10 -32.61 13.56
CA SER A 440 -25.06 -31.58 13.99
C SER A 440 -25.65 -31.88 15.38
N PHE A 441 -25.78 -33.16 15.75
CA PHE A 441 -26.15 -33.56 17.10
C PHE A 441 -25.23 -32.92 18.16
N TRP A 442 -23.92 -33.14 18.07
CA TRP A 442 -22.96 -32.62 19.05
C TRP A 442 -22.68 -31.13 18.90
N ASN A 443 -22.76 -30.60 17.67
CA ASN A 443 -22.53 -29.19 17.41
C ASN A 443 -23.72 -28.30 17.81
N PHE A 444 -24.96 -28.82 17.81
CA PHE A 444 -26.15 -28.02 18.06
C PHE A 444 -27.11 -28.68 19.07
N ASP A 445 -27.62 -29.87 18.77
CA ASP A 445 -28.72 -30.47 19.54
C ASP A 445 -28.33 -30.78 21.00
N ALA A 446 -27.12 -31.30 21.22
CA ALA A 446 -26.57 -31.61 22.54
C ALA A 446 -26.35 -30.36 23.41
N LEU A 447 -26.27 -29.18 22.79
CA LEU A 447 -26.21 -27.89 23.47
C LEU A 447 -27.59 -27.34 23.81
N PHE A 448 -28.67 -28.05 23.50
CA PHE A 448 -30.02 -27.51 23.57
C PHE A 448 -30.25 -26.33 22.61
N GLN A 449 -29.58 -26.33 21.45
CA GLN A 449 -29.87 -25.36 20.38
C GLN A 449 -30.93 -25.94 19.41
N PRO A 450 -32.05 -25.25 19.15
CA PRO A 450 -33.17 -25.81 18.38
C PRO A 450 -32.81 -26.03 16.90
N GLN A 451 -33.47 -26.98 16.23
CA GLN A 451 -33.19 -27.33 14.83
C GLN A 451 -33.53 -26.22 13.83
N GLN A 452 -34.51 -25.38 14.15
CA GLN A 452 -34.93 -24.22 13.38
C GLN A 452 -34.07 -22.97 13.62
N HIS A 453 -32.97 -23.08 14.37
CA HIS A 453 -32.12 -21.93 14.68
C HIS A 453 -31.38 -21.44 13.42
N PRO A 454 -31.36 -20.14 13.09
CA PRO A 454 -30.72 -19.60 11.88
C PRO A 454 -29.25 -20.01 11.71
N ALA A 455 -28.48 -20.05 12.80
CA ALA A 455 -27.10 -20.52 12.74
C ALA A 455 -26.89 -21.95 12.18
N ARG A 456 -27.96 -22.77 12.06
CA ARG A 456 -27.93 -24.10 11.42
C ARG A 456 -28.20 -24.03 9.92
N ASP A 457 -28.50 -22.87 9.36
CA ASP A 457 -28.72 -22.69 7.94
C ASP A 457 -27.40 -22.80 7.17
N ALA A 458 -27.48 -23.21 5.91
CA ALA A 458 -26.32 -23.34 5.02
C ALA A 458 -25.62 -21.99 4.76
N HIS A 459 -26.32 -20.87 5.01
CA HIS A 459 -25.74 -19.53 4.95
C HIS A 459 -24.77 -19.25 6.10
N ASP A 460 -24.89 -19.92 7.24
CA ASP A 460 -24.03 -19.69 8.43
C ASP A 460 -23.08 -20.86 8.71
N THR A 461 -23.45 -22.08 8.30
CA THR A 461 -22.71 -23.32 8.62
C THR A 461 -22.25 -24.07 7.37
N PHE A 462 -20.99 -24.51 7.38
CA PHE A 462 -20.47 -25.42 6.36
C PHE A 462 -20.89 -26.86 6.62
N PHE A 463 -21.84 -27.36 5.83
CA PHE A 463 -22.22 -28.76 5.81
C PHE A 463 -21.23 -29.61 5.02
N ILE A 464 -21.01 -30.84 5.48
CA ILE A 464 -20.11 -31.80 4.83
C ILE A 464 -20.86 -32.54 3.73
N SER A 465 -20.24 -32.62 2.55
CA SER A 465 -20.75 -33.46 1.45
C SER A 465 -20.31 -34.91 1.55
N ASP A 466 -19.08 -35.17 2.03
CA ASP A 466 -18.55 -36.51 2.28
C ASP A 466 -17.58 -36.53 3.48
N PRO A 467 -17.84 -37.30 4.55
CA PRO A 467 -19.07 -38.05 4.81
C PRO A 467 -20.21 -37.13 5.25
N ALA A 468 -21.34 -37.13 4.52
CA ALA A 468 -22.47 -36.24 4.82
C ALA A 468 -23.21 -36.52 6.13
N ILE A 469 -23.21 -37.78 6.58
CA ILE A 469 -23.96 -38.21 7.76
C ILE A 469 -23.08 -38.94 8.77
N SER A 470 -23.43 -38.82 10.04
CA SER A 470 -22.91 -39.62 11.14
C SER A 470 -24.04 -40.48 11.73
N THR A 471 -23.71 -41.71 12.09
CA THR A 471 -24.68 -42.68 12.64
C THR A 471 -24.31 -43.17 14.04
N LYS A 472 -23.18 -42.72 14.59
CA LYS A 472 -22.66 -43.20 15.88
C LYS A 472 -22.95 -42.18 16.98
N PHE A 473 -24.05 -42.39 17.69
CA PHE A 473 -24.45 -41.59 18.86
C PHE A 473 -24.69 -42.51 20.07
N PRO A 474 -24.54 -42.00 21.30
CA PRO A 474 -25.07 -42.72 22.46
C PRO A 474 -26.60 -42.68 22.41
N GLU A 475 -27.23 -43.80 22.08
CA GLU A 475 -28.68 -43.89 21.80
C GLU A 475 -29.54 -43.38 22.96
N ASP A 476 -29.17 -43.76 24.20
CA ASP A 476 -29.87 -43.30 25.40
C ASP A 476 -29.80 -41.78 25.57
N TYR A 477 -28.66 -41.17 25.23
CA TYR A 477 -28.51 -39.72 25.31
C TYR A 477 -29.25 -39.01 24.17
N LEU A 478 -29.18 -39.55 22.96
CA LEU A 478 -29.91 -39.06 21.79
C LEU A 478 -31.42 -38.99 22.07
N GLN A 479 -31.99 -40.06 22.64
CA GLN A 479 -33.41 -40.13 22.98
C GLN A 479 -33.79 -39.11 24.06
N LYS A 480 -32.97 -38.95 25.11
CA LYS A 480 -33.19 -37.92 26.14
C LYS A 480 -33.17 -36.51 25.57
N VAL A 481 -32.21 -36.22 24.68
CA VAL A 481 -32.12 -34.91 24.00
C VAL A 481 -33.37 -34.69 23.15
N LYS A 482 -33.78 -35.69 22.35
CA LYS A 482 -35.02 -35.63 21.55
C LYS A 482 -36.24 -35.30 22.41
N ASP A 483 -36.43 -35.98 23.53
CA ASP A 483 -37.59 -35.75 24.40
C ASP A 483 -37.55 -34.35 25.05
N VAL A 484 -36.40 -33.91 25.56
CA VAL A 484 -36.25 -32.57 26.17
C VAL A 484 -36.46 -31.45 25.16
N HIS A 485 -35.96 -31.60 23.92
CA HIS A 485 -36.19 -30.62 22.86
C HIS A 485 -37.65 -30.53 22.45
N SER A 486 -38.32 -31.67 22.29
CA SER A 486 -39.67 -31.72 21.71
C SER A 486 -40.78 -31.52 22.73
N LYS A 487 -40.76 -32.24 23.85
CA LYS A 487 -41.84 -32.29 24.85
C LYS A 487 -41.49 -31.59 26.16
N GLY A 488 -40.24 -31.15 26.30
CA GLY A 488 -39.71 -30.66 27.56
C GLY A 488 -39.30 -31.78 28.51
N GLY A 489 -38.81 -31.38 29.68
CA GLY A 489 -38.23 -32.26 30.67
C GLY A 489 -37.38 -31.47 31.66
N TYR A 490 -37.09 -32.09 32.81
CA TYR A 490 -36.24 -31.50 33.84
C TYR A 490 -36.67 -30.10 34.34
N GLY A 491 -37.98 -29.83 34.35
CA GLY A 491 -38.55 -28.53 34.75
C GLY A 491 -38.70 -27.52 33.60
N SER A 492 -38.27 -27.86 32.38
CA SER A 492 -38.45 -27.05 31.17
C SER A 492 -39.62 -27.57 30.33
N ILE A 493 -40.26 -26.66 29.57
CA ILE A 493 -41.30 -26.99 28.59
C ILE A 493 -40.72 -27.45 27.24
N GLY A 494 -39.39 -27.37 27.06
CA GLY A 494 -38.75 -27.66 25.79
C GLY A 494 -39.00 -26.56 24.75
N TYR A 495 -38.85 -26.90 23.47
CA TYR A 495 -39.11 -26.00 22.34
C TYR A 495 -40.41 -26.32 21.60
N GLU A 496 -41.17 -27.33 22.04
CA GLU A 496 -42.50 -27.69 21.52
C GLU A 496 -42.53 -27.90 20.00
N TYR A 497 -41.55 -28.63 19.45
CA TYR A 497 -41.46 -28.96 18.02
C TYR A 497 -41.13 -30.44 17.78
N ASP A 498 -41.32 -30.89 16.54
CA ASP A 498 -40.95 -32.24 16.11
C ASP A 498 -39.43 -32.31 15.83
N TRP A 499 -38.69 -32.94 16.74
CA TRP A 499 -37.24 -33.10 16.63
C TRP A 499 -36.89 -34.25 15.67
N LYS A 500 -36.16 -33.92 14.60
CA LYS A 500 -35.82 -34.83 13.51
C LYS A 500 -34.43 -35.42 13.66
N VAL A 501 -34.32 -36.74 13.63
CA VAL A 501 -33.03 -37.45 13.76
C VAL A 501 -32.14 -37.15 12.56
N GLU A 502 -32.74 -36.99 11.38
CA GLU A 502 -32.06 -36.76 10.10
C GLU A 502 -31.27 -35.44 10.12
N GLU A 503 -31.78 -34.42 10.83
CA GLU A 503 -31.09 -33.15 11.00
C GLU A 503 -29.88 -33.27 11.94
N ALA A 504 -29.97 -34.10 12.96
CA ALA A 504 -28.89 -34.35 13.91
C ALA A 504 -27.75 -35.20 13.30
N GLN A 505 -28.09 -36.04 12.31
CA GLN A 505 -27.15 -36.90 11.59
C GLN A 505 -26.22 -36.14 10.64
N LYS A 506 -26.63 -34.97 10.13
CA LYS A 506 -25.82 -34.17 9.18
C LYS A 506 -24.48 -33.78 9.79
N ASN A 507 -23.39 -34.04 9.08
CA ASN A 507 -22.07 -33.58 9.48
C ASN A 507 -21.83 -32.13 9.04
N VAL A 508 -21.14 -31.39 9.88
CA VAL A 508 -20.75 -29.99 9.67
C VAL A 508 -19.27 -29.81 10.01
N LEU A 509 -18.63 -28.78 9.46
CA LEU A 509 -17.43 -28.25 10.10
C LEU A 509 -17.86 -27.56 11.40
N ARG A 510 -17.20 -27.88 12.50
CA ARG A 510 -17.57 -27.35 13.82
C ARG A 510 -17.59 -25.82 13.80
N THR A 511 -18.66 -25.23 14.29
CA THR A 511 -18.87 -23.77 14.24
C THR A 511 -18.34 -23.05 15.48
N HIS A 512 -18.10 -23.81 16.55
CA HIS A 512 -17.55 -23.36 17.82
C HIS A 512 -16.98 -24.55 18.61
N THR A 513 -16.05 -24.29 19.53
CA THR A 513 -15.46 -25.32 20.40
C THR A 513 -16.42 -25.86 21.46
N THR A 514 -17.59 -25.24 21.64
CA THR A 514 -18.63 -25.68 22.59
C THR A 514 -19.11 -27.11 22.32
N ALA A 515 -19.00 -27.58 21.08
CA ALA A 515 -19.28 -28.97 20.72
C ALA A 515 -18.30 -29.95 21.40
N VAL A 516 -17.03 -29.55 21.54
CA VAL A 516 -16.01 -30.31 22.28
C VAL A 516 -16.36 -30.34 23.76
N SER A 517 -16.76 -29.19 24.32
CA SER A 517 -17.21 -29.08 25.71
C SER A 517 -18.40 -29.98 26.00
N ALA A 518 -19.40 -30.04 25.11
CA ALA A 518 -20.54 -30.96 25.25
C ALA A 518 -20.11 -32.42 25.34
N ARG A 519 -19.15 -32.84 24.50
CA ARG A 519 -18.59 -34.21 24.54
C ARG A 519 -17.88 -34.50 25.85
N GLN A 520 -17.05 -33.57 26.33
CA GLN A 520 -16.31 -33.75 27.58
C GLN A 520 -17.24 -33.73 28.79
N LEU A 521 -18.25 -32.87 28.81
CA LEU A 521 -19.26 -32.84 29.88
C LEU A 521 -20.11 -34.11 29.89
N HIS A 522 -20.50 -34.62 28.73
CA HIS A 522 -21.19 -35.91 28.66
C HIS A 522 -20.32 -37.05 29.19
N LEU A 523 -19.03 -37.09 28.83
CA LEU A 523 -18.09 -38.09 29.36
C LEU A 523 -17.89 -37.96 30.87
N LEU A 524 -17.81 -36.74 31.39
CA LEU A 524 -17.74 -36.46 32.82
C LEU A 524 -18.99 -36.99 33.55
N ALA A 525 -20.16 -36.84 32.93
CA ALA A 525 -21.43 -37.32 33.47
C ALA A 525 -21.57 -38.85 33.50
N GLN A 526 -20.78 -39.59 32.71
CA GLN A 526 -20.82 -41.06 32.74
C GLN A 526 -20.05 -41.66 33.93
N ASN A 527 -19.32 -40.85 34.68
CA ASN A 527 -18.56 -41.26 35.85
C ASN A 527 -19.12 -40.62 37.12
N GLU A 528 -18.62 -41.01 38.29
CA GLU A 528 -18.89 -40.28 39.51
C GLU A 528 -18.45 -38.81 39.36
N PHE A 529 -19.36 -37.88 39.62
CA PHE A 529 -19.10 -36.46 39.41
C PHE A 529 -17.91 -35.97 40.25
N LYS A 530 -16.94 -35.37 39.56
CA LYS A 530 -15.83 -34.64 40.16
C LYS A 530 -15.78 -33.24 39.55
N PRO A 531 -15.52 -32.18 40.35
CA PRO A 531 -15.36 -30.85 39.81
C PRO A 531 -14.27 -30.80 38.75
N ALA A 532 -14.54 -30.06 37.68
CA ALA A 532 -13.65 -30.02 36.52
C ALA A 532 -13.51 -28.59 35.99
N LYS A 533 -12.27 -28.23 35.65
CA LYS A 533 -11.93 -27.01 34.91
C LYS A 533 -11.26 -27.44 33.62
N MET A 534 -11.86 -27.14 32.49
CA MET A 534 -11.44 -27.63 31.18
C MET A 534 -11.30 -26.49 30.20
N PHE A 535 -10.31 -26.52 29.32
CA PHE A 535 -10.16 -25.49 28.29
C PHE A 535 -9.77 -26.08 26.94
N SER A 536 -9.99 -25.33 25.87
CA SER A 536 -9.52 -25.69 24.54
C SER A 536 -9.19 -24.44 23.74
N ILE A 537 -8.22 -24.54 22.84
CA ILE A 537 -7.90 -23.49 21.89
C ILE A 537 -7.76 -24.11 20.52
N ASP A 538 -8.76 -23.95 19.66
CA ASP A 538 -8.73 -24.60 18.36
C ASP A 538 -9.57 -23.90 17.29
N ARG A 539 -9.35 -24.31 16.04
CA ARG A 539 -9.94 -23.69 14.86
C ARG A 539 -11.41 -24.06 14.68
N VAL A 540 -12.25 -23.09 14.37
CA VAL A 540 -13.67 -23.24 14.08
C VAL A 540 -13.99 -22.63 12.72
N PHE A 541 -15.13 -23.01 12.14
CA PHE A 541 -15.48 -22.69 10.76
C PHE A 541 -16.88 -22.11 10.71
N ARG A 542 -17.05 -20.95 10.06
CA ARG A 542 -18.35 -20.30 9.88
C ARG A 542 -18.46 -19.81 8.46
N ASN A 543 -19.63 -20.00 7.84
CA ASN A 543 -19.87 -19.56 6.48
C ASN A 543 -20.22 -18.06 6.43
N GLU A 544 -19.40 -17.24 7.09
CA GLU A 544 -19.58 -15.80 7.12
C GLU A 544 -18.93 -15.15 5.90
N THR A 545 -19.48 -14.03 5.44
CA THR A 545 -18.88 -13.25 4.36
C THR A 545 -17.50 -12.73 4.78
N LEU A 546 -16.48 -13.03 3.97
CA LEU A 546 -15.11 -12.61 4.25
C LEU A 546 -14.98 -11.08 4.20
N ASP A 547 -14.62 -10.45 5.32
CA ASP A 547 -14.35 -9.02 5.40
C ASP A 547 -13.00 -8.73 6.10
N ALA A 548 -12.76 -7.50 6.56
CA ALA A 548 -11.50 -7.11 7.23
C ALA A 548 -11.40 -7.62 8.68
N THR A 549 -12.51 -8.11 9.24
CA THR A 549 -12.70 -8.50 10.64
C THR A 549 -13.16 -9.95 10.82
N HIS A 550 -13.75 -10.56 9.79
CA HIS A 550 -14.32 -11.91 9.79
C HIS A 550 -13.60 -12.80 8.76
N LEU A 551 -13.27 -14.01 9.19
CA LEU A 551 -12.71 -15.07 8.37
C LEU A 551 -13.64 -16.29 8.43
N ALA A 552 -13.68 -17.05 7.34
CA ALA A 552 -14.41 -18.32 7.30
C ALA A 552 -13.85 -19.37 8.27
N GLU A 553 -12.59 -19.22 8.67
CA GLU A 553 -11.95 -20.03 9.71
C GLU A 553 -11.15 -19.13 10.67
N PHE A 554 -11.26 -19.39 11.97
CA PHE A 554 -10.55 -18.66 13.03
C PHE A 554 -10.41 -19.53 14.27
N HIS A 555 -9.62 -19.12 15.27
CA HIS A 555 -9.41 -19.91 16.48
C HIS A 555 -10.27 -19.40 17.62
N GLN A 556 -11.06 -20.30 18.19
CA GLN A 556 -11.82 -20.05 19.40
C GLN A 556 -11.05 -20.59 20.60
N VAL A 557 -10.95 -19.76 21.62
CA VAL A 557 -10.46 -20.12 22.95
C VAL A 557 -11.67 -20.28 23.85
N GLU A 558 -11.80 -21.42 24.49
CA GLU A 558 -12.93 -21.72 25.36
C GLU A 558 -12.49 -22.31 26.68
N GLY A 559 -13.08 -21.84 27.77
CA GLY A 559 -12.95 -22.41 29.10
C GLY A 559 -14.31 -22.84 29.65
N VAL A 560 -14.32 -23.94 30.38
CA VAL A 560 -15.50 -24.55 30.99
C VAL A 560 -15.18 -24.95 32.42
N VAL A 561 -16.10 -24.64 33.35
CA VAL A 561 -15.97 -25.00 34.77
C VAL A 561 -17.26 -25.68 35.21
N ALA A 562 -17.16 -26.92 35.68
CA ALA A 562 -18.26 -27.69 36.26
C ALA A 562 -18.03 -27.85 37.77
N GLU A 563 -18.96 -27.36 38.58
CA GLU A 563 -18.86 -27.36 40.04
C GLU A 563 -20.24 -27.34 40.69
N ARG A 564 -20.36 -27.88 41.91
CA ARG A 564 -21.59 -27.80 42.70
C ARG A 564 -21.85 -26.36 43.13
N ASN A 565 -23.10 -25.90 42.97
CA ASN A 565 -23.52 -24.55 43.36
C ASN A 565 -22.70 -23.42 42.73
N LEU A 566 -22.20 -23.61 41.50
CA LEU A 566 -21.56 -22.54 40.75
C LEU A 566 -22.57 -21.41 40.48
N SER A 567 -22.19 -20.16 40.74
CA SER A 567 -23.03 -18.98 40.59
C SER A 567 -22.42 -18.02 39.58
N LEU A 568 -23.24 -17.07 39.08
CA LEU A 568 -22.77 -16.04 38.15
C LEU A 568 -21.62 -15.19 38.71
N GLY A 569 -21.60 -14.97 40.04
CA GLY A 569 -20.52 -14.24 40.71
C GLY A 569 -19.18 -14.96 40.65
N HIS A 570 -19.17 -16.30 40.76
CA HIS A 570 -17.96 -17.11 40.59
C HIS A 570 -17.41 -16.99 39.17
N VAL A 571 -18.31 -16.99 38.19
CA VAL A 571 -18.00 -16.87 36.76
C VAL A 571 -17.36 -15.51 36.45
N ILE A 572 -17.94 -14.42 36.95
CA ILE A 572 -17.38 -13.07 36.83
C ILE A 572 -15.98 -13.02 37.46
N GLY A 573 -15.80 -13.53 38.68
CA GLY A 573 -14.50 -13.53 39.35
C GLY A 573 -13.43 -14.32 38.58
N LEU A 574 -13.81 -15.46 38.01
CA LEU A 574 -12.93 -16.27 37.16
C LEU A 574 -12.45 -15.48 35.93
N PHE A 575 -13.35 -14.76 35.24
CA PHE A 575 -12.99 -13.97 34.07
C PHE A 575 -12.16 -12.75 34.42
N THR A 576 -12.48 -12.08 35.52
CA THR A 576 -11.66 -10.98 36.03
C THR A 576 -10.23 -11.46 36.25
N GLU A 577 -10.03 -12.64 36.85
CA GLU A 577 -8.69 -13.19 37.06
C GLU A 577 -8.00 -13.60 35.75
N PHE A 578 -8.74 -14.26 34.84
CA PHE A 578 -8.22 -14.67 33.53
C PHE A 578 -7.73 -13.46 32.72
N PHE A 579 -8.56 -12.43 32.58
CA PHE A 579 -8.21 -11.24 31.81
C PHE A 579 -7.16 -10.37 32.51
N ARG A 580 -7.13 -10.35 33.84
CA ARG A 580 -6.03 -9.71 34.59
C ARG A 580 -4.68 -10.35 34.28
N LYS A 581 -4.61 -11.69 34.20
CA LYS A 581 -3.41 -12.41 33.74
C LYS A 581 -3.05 -12.12 32.27
N CYS A 582 -4.04 -11.76 31.45
CA CYS A 582 -3.84 -11.28 30.08
C CYS A 582 -3.45 -9.79 29.99
N GLY A 583 -3.29 -9.08 31.12
CA GLY A 583 -2.98 -7.64 31.14
C GLY A 583 -4.19 -6.72 30.89
N ILE A 584 -5.41 -7.21 31.12
CA ILE A 584 -6.66 -6.46 30.90
C ILE A 584 -7.42 -6.32 32.22
N GLU A 585 -7.47 -5.10 32.75
CA GLU A 585 -8.08 -4.83 34.08
C GLU A 585 -9.48 -4.21 34.00
N ASN A 586 -9.73 -3.35 33.01
CA ASN A 586 -10.98 -2.60 32.89
C ASN A 586 -12.07 -3.42 32.19
N LEU A 587 -12.79 -4.25 32.94
CA LEU A 587 -13.84 -5.12 32.43
C LEU A 587 -15.26 -4.63 32.74
N ARG A 588 -16.20 -4.90 31.83
CA ARG A 588 -17.64 -4.76 32.01
C ARG A 588 -18.36 -5.99 31.47
N PHE A 589 -19.46 -6.35 32.13
CA PHE A 589 -20.30 -7.47 31.75
C PHE A 589 -21.67 -6.96 31.35
N LYS A 590 -22.15 -7.41 30.19
CA LYS A 590 -23.45 -7.01 29.64
C LYS A 590 -24.31 -8.25 29.43
N PRO A 591 -25.55 -8.29 29.95
CA PRO A 591 -26.47 -9.38 29.67
C PRO A 591 -26.67 -9.59 28.17
N THR A 592 -26.66 -10.84 27.73
CA THR A 592 -26.88 -11.22 26.33
C THR A 592 -27.74 -12.49 26.27
N TYR A 593 -27.96 -13.02 25.07
CA TYR A 593 -28.64 -14.28 24.85
C TYR A 593 -27.72 -15.26 24.13
N ASN A 594 -27.56 -16.47 24.68
CA ASN A 594 -27.12 -17.63 23.92
C ASN A 594 -28.13 -18.77 24.12
N PRO A 595 -28.42 -19.60 23.11
CA PRO A 595 -29.42 -20.68 23.23
C PRO A 595 -29.11 -21.67 24.35
N TYR A 596 -27.83 -21.90 24.62
CA TYR A 596 -27.34 -22.94 25.52
C TYR A 596 -26.91 -22.42 26.90
N THR A 597 -27.03 -21.11 27.17
CA THR A 597 -26.73 -20.55 28.50
C THR A 597 -27.85 -19.67 29.07
N GLU A 598 -28.12 -19.83 30.36
CA GLU A 598 -29.00 -18.96 31.13
C GLU A 598 -28.52 -18.92 32.60
N PRO A 599 -28.11 -17.74 33.12
CA PRO A 599 -27.90 -16.45 32.46
C PRO A 599 -26.68 -16.42 31.52
N SER A 600 -26.68 -15.47 30.56
CA SER A 600 -25.58 -15.22 29.62
C SER A 600 -25.06 -13.77 29.71
N MET A 601 -23.77 -13.56 29.48
CA MET A 601 -23.16 -12.24 29.43
C MET A 601 -22.03 -12.11 28.39
N GLU A 602 -22.02 -10.99 27.69
CA GLU A 602 -20.88 -10.48 26.93
C GLU A 602 -19.87 -9.81 27.85
N ILE A 603 -18.59 -9.93 27.52
CA ILE A 603 -17.46 -9.37 28.25
C ILE A 603 -16.85 -8.25 27.40
N PHE A 604 -16.77 -7.05 27.96
CA PHE A 604 -16.19 -5.88 27.34
C PHE A 604 -14.93 -5.44 28.10
N ALA A 605 -13.90 -5.04 27.36
CA ALA A 605 -12.72 -4.38 27.91
C ALA A 605 -12.58 -2.96 27.37
N TYR A 606 -12.10 -2.03 28.21
CA TYR A 606 -11.72 -0.70 27.72
C TYR A 606 -10.37 -0.76 27.02
N HIS A 607 -10.33 -0.32 25.76
CA HIS A 607 -9.10 -0.29 24.98
C HIS A 607 -8.53 1.14 24.94
N GLU A 608 -7.39 1.38 25.60
CA GLU A 608 -6.75 2.70 25.72
C GLU A 608 -6.45 3.34 24.36
N GLY A 609 -5.93 2.57 23.39
CA GLY A 609 -5.61 3.08 22.05
C GLY A 609 -6.82 3.55 21.22
N PHE A 610 -8.00 2.94 21.39
CA PHE A 610 -9.22 3.30 20.66
C PHE A 610 -10.18 4.14 21.51
N LYS A 611 -9.87 4.33 22.80
CA LYS A 611 -10.66 5.03 23.81
C LYS A 611 -12.13 4.59 23.86
N LYS A 612 -12.38 3.29 23.64
CA LYS A 612 -13.73 2.71 23.61
C LYS A 612 -13.78 1.34 24.27
N TRP A 613 -14.97 0.94 24.70
CA TRP A 613 -15.27 -0.42 25.14
C TRP A 613 -15.36 -1.34 23.93
N VAL A 614 -14.61 -2.45 23.96
CA VAL A 614 -14.55 -3.45 22.89
C VAL A 614 -14.97 -4.79 23.47
N GLU A 615 -15.84 -5.50 22.76
CA GLU A 615 -16.23 -6.87 23.10
C GLU A 615 -15.02 -7.80 22.92
N ILE A 616 -14.66 -8.50 23.99
CA ILE A 616 -13.50 -9.40 24.04
C ILE A 616 -13.90 -10.85 24.29
N GLY A 617 -15.15 -11.15 24.61
CA GLY A 617 -15.61 -12.52 24.81
C GLY A 617 -17.10 -12.61 25.15
N ASN A 618 -17.61 -13.83 25.17
CA ASN A 618 -18.97 -14.17 25.54
C ASN A 618 -18.94 -15.34 26.56
N SER A 619 -19.91 -15.40 27.45
CA SER A 619 -19.97 -16.38 28.53
C SER A 619 -21.38 -16.61 29.06
N GLY A 620 -21.55 -17.66 29.88
CA GLY A 620 -22.79 -17.90 30.59
C GLY A 620 -22.77 -19.20 31.40
N LEU A 621 -23.87 -19.47 32.09
CA LEU A 621 -24.13 -20.75 32.76
C LEU A 621 -24.91 -21.66 31.83
N PHE A 622 -24.42 -22.87 31.57
CA PHE A 622 -25.10 -23.82 30.69
C PHE A 622 -26.45 -24.21 31.26
N ARG A 623 -27.43 -24.29 30.36
CA ARG A 623 -28.81 -24.59 30.68
C ARG A 623 -29.00 -25.97 31.30
N PRO A 624 -29.91 -26.16 32.27
CA PRO A 624 -30.24 -27.48 32.79
C PRO A 624 -30.70 -28.46 31.71
N GLU A 625 -31.39 -27.98 30.68
CA GLU A 625 -31.86 -28.78 29.54
C GLU A 625 -30.70 -29.33 28.67
N MET A 626 -29.52 -28.72 28.75
CA MET A 626 -28.30 -29.25 28.16
C MET A 626 -27.64 -30.27 29.09
N LEU A 627 -27.50 -29.95 30.38
CA LEU A 627 -26.67 -30.70 31.33
C LEU A 627 -27.36 -31.96 31.91
N LEU A 628 -28.63 -31.85 32.28
CA LEU A 628 -29.37 -32.94 32.93
C LEU A 628 -29.59 -34.17 32.04
N PRO A 629 -29.93 -34.04 30.73
CA PRO A 629 -30.00 -35.22 29.87
C PRO A 629 -28.64 -35.92 29.68
N MET A 630 -27.51 -35.22 29.86
CA MET A 630 -26.17 -35.85 29.83
C MET A 630 -25.97 -36.79 31.03
N GLY A 631 -26.70 -36.57 32.13
CA GLY A 631 -26.60 -37.33 33.38
C GLY A 631 -25.89 -36.59 34.52
N LEU A 632 -25.60 -35.29 34.37
CA LEU A 632 -25.00 -34.52 35.46
C LEU A 632 -25.98 -34.36 36.64
N PRO A 633 -25.49 -34.37 37.90
CA PRO A 633 -26.33 -34.18 39.07
C PRO A 633 -27.05 -32.81 39.06
N PRO A 634 -28.29 -32.69 39.58
CA PRO A 634 -29.04 -31.43 39.57
C PRO A 634 -28.43 -30.25 40.33
N ASP A 635 -27.52 -30.52 41.26
CA ASP A 635 -26.83 -29.50 42.05
C ASP A 635 -25.47 -29.08 41.44
N VAL A 636 -25.12 -29.65 40.29
CA VAL A 636 -23.93 -29.29 39.49
C VAL A 636 -24.33 -28.25 38.44
N ASN A 637 -23.66 -27.11 38.50
CA ASN A 637 -23.77 -26.05 37.51
C ASN A 637 -22.49 -25.97 36.69
N VAL A 638 -22.61 -25.64 35.41
CA VAL A 638 -21.47 -25.53 34.51
C VAL A 638 -21.45 -24.14 33.89
N ALA A 639 -20.31 -23.46 33.94
CA ALA A 639 -20.07 -22.21 33.26
C ALA A 639 -19.20 -22.43 32.03
N GLY A 640 -19.49 -21.71 30.95
CA GLY A 640 -18.67 -21.67 29.74
C GLY A 640 -18.32 -20.23 29.37
N PHE A 641 -17.15 -20.03 28.77
CA PHE A 641 -16.75 -18.77 28.16
C PHE A 641 -15.90 -18.98 26.93
N GLY A 642 -16.11 -18.14 25.93
CA GLY A 642 -15.42 -18.18 24.67
C GLY A 642 -14.94 -16.80 24.24
N LEU A 643 -13.75 -16.77 23.62
CA LEU A 643 -13.27 -15.60 22.90
C LEU A 643 -12.49 -16.03 21.64
N SER A 644 -12.37 -15.11 20.68
CA SER A 644 -11.47 -15.32 19.52
C SER A 644 -10.02 -15.10 19.93
N LEU A 645 -9.11 -15.91 19.39
CA LEU A 645 -7.66 -15.70 19.56
C LEU A 645 -7.13 -14.55 18.70
N GLU A 646 -7.72 -14.34 17.53
CA GLU A 646 -7.31 -13.35 16.55
C GLU A 646 -7.48 -11.92 17.08
N ARG A 647 -8.62 -11.60 17.71
CA ARG A 647 -8.91 -10.24 18.17
C ARG A 647 -7.90 -9.72 19.21
N PRO A 648 -7.57 -10.46 20.30
CA PRO A 648 -6.49 -10.08 21.21
C PRO A 648 -5.13 -9.97 20.52
N THR A 649 -4.84 -10.87 19.58
CA THR A 649 -3.58 -10.86 18.82
C THR A 649 -3.44 -9.61 17.96
N MET A 650 -4.53 -9.22 17.27
CA MET A 650 -4.58 -8.02 16.44
C MET A 650 -4.38 -6.76 17.27
N ILE A 651 -5.11 -6.64 18.38
CA ILE A 651 -4.98 -5.52 19.33
C ILE A 651 -3.54 -5.41 19.81
N ARG A 652 -2.94 -6.52 20.24
CA ARG A 652 -1.62 -6.54 20.82
C ARG A 652 -0.52 -6.14 19.84
N TYR A 653 -0.59 -6.64 18.62
CA TYR A 653 0.44 -6.39 17.61
C TYR A 653 0.12 -5.21 16.70
N GLY A 654 -0.95 -4.46 16.97
CA GLY A 654 -1.37 -3.30 16.18
C GLY A 654 -1.78 -3.64 14.75
N ILE A 655 -2.36 -4.83 14.53
CA ILE A 655 -2.79 -5.31 13.22
C ILE A 655 -4.24 -4.90 12.99
N SER A 656 -4.50 -4.16 11.91
CA SER A 656 -5.83 -3.65 11.58
C SER A 656 -6.66 -4.61 10.73
N ASN A 657 -6.03 -5.52 9.99
CA ASN A 657 -6.68 -6.46 9.09
C ASN A 657 -6.35 -7.91 9.45
N ILE A 658 -7.39 -8.71 9.74
CA ILE A 658 -7.22 -10.11 10.16
C ILE A 658 -6.55 -10.98 9.08
N ARG A 659 -6.67 -10.62 7.80
CA ARG A 659 -6.07 -11.35 6.66
C ARG A 659 -4.55 -11.19 6.60
N GLU A 660 -4.01 -10.16 7.24
CA GLU A 660 -2.56 -9.98 7.38
C GLU A 660 -2.00 -10.85 8.51
N LEU A 661 -2.86 -11.26 9.45
CA LEU A 661 -2.50 -12.10 10.57
C LEU A 661 -2.53 -13.59 10.22
N PHE A 662 -3.49 -14.05 9.42
CA PHE A 662 -3.69 -15.48 9.17
C PHE A 662 -4.02 -15.78 7.70
N GLY A 663 -3.46 -16.87 7.17
CA GLY A 663 -3.69 -17.37 5.82
C GLY A 663 -2.45 -17.34 4.90
N PRO A 664 -2.58 -17.79 3.65
CA PRO A 664 -1.45 -17.92 2.71
C PRO A 664 -0.86 -16.58 2.27
N LYS A 665 -1.56 -15.46 2.55
CA LYS A 665 -1.12 -14.10 2.21
C LYS A 665 -0.46 -13.36 3.38
N VAL A 666 -0.14 -14.07 4.47
CA VAL A 666 0.52 -13.49 5.65
C VAL A 666 1.84 -12.83 5.24
N ASN A 667 2.11 -11.63 5.76
CA ASN A 667 3.37 -10.94 5.53
C ASN A 667 4.48 -11.59 6.38
N LEU A 668 5.41 -12.30 5.76
CA LEU A 668 6.52 -12.96 6.48
C LEU A 668 7.44 -11.94 7.17
N GLU A 669 7.61 -10.73 6.63
CA GLU A 669 8.43 -9.70 7.26
C GLU A 669 7.85 -9.27 8.62
N MET A 670 6.52 -9.24 8.73
CA MET A 670 5.82 -9.02 10.00
C MET A 670 6.19 -10.13 11.00
N ILE A 671 6.18 -11.41 10.57
CA ILE A 671 6.54 -12.54 11.44
C ILE A 671 7.98 -12.43 11.94
N TYR A 672 8.90 -12.00 11.08
CA TYR A 672 10.33 -11.88 11.42
C TYR A 672 10.61 -10.76 12.42
N LYS A 673 9.91 -9.64 12.27
CA LYS A 673 10.07 -8.45 13.13
C LYS A 673 9.27 -8.52 14.43
N ASN A 674 8.29 -9.41 14.51
CA ASN A 674 7.36 -9.46 15.62
C ASN A 674 8.06 -9.87 16.93
N PRO A 675 7.93 -9.09 18.02
CA PRO A 675 8.58 -9.37 19.29
C PRO A 675 8.01 -10.62 19.97
N ILE A 676 8.66 -11.06 21.05
CA ILE A 676 8.13 -12.15 21.90
C ILE A 676 6.77 -11.70 22.49
N CYS A 677 5.82 -12.61 22.57
CA CYS A 677 4.52 -12.34 23.22
C CYS A 677 4.67 -12.43 24.75
N ARG A 678 4.23 -11.41 25.47
CA ARG A 678 4.34 -11.27 26.94
C ARG A 678 3.16 -10.50 27.55
N LEU A 679 1.98 -11.10 27.70
CA LEU A 679 0.73 -10.47 28.18
C LEU A 679 0.93 -9.85 29.57
N ASP A 680 1.96 -10.28 30.30
CA ASP A 680 2.36 -9.78 31.60
C ASP A 680 3.16 -8.46 31.60
N LYS A 681 3.69 -7.99 30.46
CA LYS A 681 4.53 -6.79 30.38
C LYS A 681 4.26 -5.96 29.13
N GLU A 682 4.04 -4.66 29.34
CA GLU A 682 4.08 -3.61 28.31
C GLU A 682 5.40 -3.62 27.53
#